data_AF-F0J267-F1
#
_entry.id   AF-F0J267-F1
#
_cell.length_a   1.000
_cell.length_b   1.000
_cell.length_c   1.000
_cell.angle_alpha   90.00
_cell.angle_beta   90.00
_cell.angle_gamma   90.00
#
_symmetry.space_group_name_H-M   'P 1'
#
loop_
_entity.id
_entity.type
_entity.pdbx_description
1 polymer ?
#
loop_
_entity_poly.entity_id
_entity_poly.type
_entity_poly.pdbx_seq_one_letter_code
_entity_poly.pdbx_strand_id
1 'polypeptide(L)'
;MIAEQLEFTGFRPNTGHRHTQYGEPLPADAVPNERNRMRTHSGERRRARVMQDDLFGALCAETSDLASKTGIREPMAAEHSACNDGGGALDEPVDGAIIDPTTISLPANARARVAGDTVVCATPPATFAEALELLAASDTLPAARLKDLRRDVAWIEDHCPRNRDGSVAAPLPCDPAALRPILKSLKFDRKKTGPKRFYNIKSSLAAIQRKTGWLPPRAPRRPITTTAWASLLGMMSDGDLSRATMRRFAVFCEERNVAPGDVALEHLDAYHDALAATNAKAPDQTVTTIKSRWNRLCREQESFPGQELPARRNPNTIRDDANGIPPSFMADLNAYIAKLRKPGPFEKGFTGPAAKSTVRTRGDILALAPHRLVKRGWPAATLTSLAAILTPTAVEAILTDYWDTNCAESGWTLGAEATAQALAAAARQWGKLPVAELEQVLDICREVRAKHRGFTAKKLERLAQFDDPKIERRFLQLPETLWRKALRFAKAGKMKRAADTAKYALALAILFDKPLRVADLSILDLALDFARDAKGKITGVKIAYGRASKRAPMVEGALSSQTVRMLETYVTRFRPTLLHDESTSLFPGQEAGHLVSKSMATQIRALIGRELGVDVNSHLVRSYVGTVILDEDPRAVALAQRVLGHQNATTTLKFYAAQRGRAANRHYAELIERRRRRLRMNVED
;
A
#
# COMPACT_ATOMS: atom_id res chain seq x y z
N MET A 1 33.97 42.87 -22.64
CA MET A 1 32.62 43.14 -23.20
C MET A 1 31.59 42.46 -22.30
N ILE A 2 30.34 42.93 -22.31
CA ILE A 2 29.41 42.76 -21.19
C ILE A 2 28.54 41.51 -21.35
N ALA A 3 28.20 40.86 -20.24
CA ALA A 3 27.26 39.75 -20.19
C ALA A 3 25.83 40.26 -19.96
N GLU A 4 24.89 39.89 -20.84
CA GLU A 4 23.49 40.29 -20.72
C GLU A 4 22.78 39.57 -19.55
N GLN A 5 21.90 40.32 -18.89
CA GLN A 5 21.06 39.82 -17.80
C GLN A 5 19.71 39.36 -18.40
N LEU A 6 19.39 38.07 -18.28
CA LEU A 6 18.09 37.55 -18.68
C LEU A 6 17.03 37.91 -17.63
N GLU A 7 16.32 39.00 -17.85
CA GLU A 7 15.17 39.40 -17.05
C GLU A 7 13.96 38.47 -17.27
N PHE A 8 13.21 38.18 -16.20
CA PHE A 8 11.95 37.46 -16.28
C PHE A 8 10.79 38.43 -16.57
N THR A 9 10.59 38.78 -17.84
CA THR A 9 9.40 39.51 -18.29
C THR A 9 8.22 38.55 -18.42
N GLY A 10 7.12 38.78 -17.69
CA GLY A 10 5.95 37.89 -17.80
C GLY A 10 4.91 37.84 -16.68
N PHE A 11 4.87 38.78 -15.72
CA PHE A 11 3.69 38.92 -14.84
C PHE A 11 3.54 40.35 -14.31
N ARG A 12 2.45 41.04 -14.70
CA ARG A 12 1.92 42.19 -13.95
C ARG A 12 0.74 41.70 -13.09
N PRO A 13 0.61 42.14 -11.82
CA PRO A 13 -0.54 41.78 -11.01
C PRO A 13 -1.78 42.52 -11.54
N ASN A 14 -2.73 41.80 -12.12
CA ASN A 14 -3.97 42.43 -12.57
C ASN A 14 -4.91 42.69 -11.38
N THR A 15 -5.14 43.95 -11.07
CA THR A 15 -5.98 44.37 -9.94
C THR A 15 -7.45 44.39 -10.31
N GLY A 16 -8.19 43.41 -9.80
CA GLY A 16 -9.64 43.50 -9.63
C GLY A 16 -10.49 42.69 -10.60
N HIS A 17 -11.25 41.75 -10.04
CA HIS A 17 -12.70 41.74 -10.21
C HIS A 17 -13.33 41.39 -8.85
N ARG A 18 -14.35 42.15 -8.45
CA ARG A 18 -15.14 41.86 -7.24
C ARG A 18 -16.22 40.83 -7.60
N HIS A 19 -16.47 39.88 -6.71
CA HIS A 19 -17.83 39.35 -6.53
C HIS A 19 -18.38 39.86 -5.21
N THR A 20 -19.65 40.24 -5.23
CA THR A 20 -20.33 40.93 -4.13
C THR A 20 -20.91 39.96 -3.12
N GLN A 21 -20.73 40.27 -1.84
CA GLN A 21 -21.65 39.89 -0.76
C GLN A 21 -21.96 41.13 0.07
N TYR A 22 -23.20 41.26 0.50
CA TYR A 22 -23.71 42.42 1.21
C TYR A 22 -23.16 42.48 2.65
N GLY A 23 -22.99 43.69 3.16
CA GLY A 23 -22.73 43.93 4.58
C GLY A 23 -23.33 45.27 4.98
N GLU A 24 -24.15 45.26 6.03
CA GLU A 24 -24.58 46.46 6.73
C GLU A 24 -23.44 46.94 7.66
N PRO A 25 -23.28 48.26 7.87
CA PRO A 25 -22.18 48.79 8.68
C PRO A 25 -22.52 48.78 10.18
N LEU A 26 -21.52 48.46 11.01
CA LEU A 26 -21.46 48.90 12.40
C LEU A 26 -20.39 49.99 12.52
N PRO A 27 -20.64 51.07 13.29
CA PRO A 27 -19.74 52.21 13.39
C PRO A 27 -18.52 51.90 14.26
N ALA A 28 -17.47 52.70 14.08
CA ALA A 28 -16.29 52.71 14.95
C ALA A 28 -16.36 53.91 15.90
N ASP A 29 -15.92 53.75 17.14
CA ASP A 29 -15.49 54.87 17.98
C ASP A 29 -14.65 54.44 19.20
N ALA A 30 -14.04 55.43 19.88
CA ALA A 30 -13.43 55.36 21.23
C ALA A 30 -12.17 54.48 21.49
N VAL A 31 -11.00 55.08 21.25
CA VAL A 31 -9.90 55.39 22.21
C VAL A 31 -9.52 54.35 23.32
N PRO A 32 -8.21 54.03 23.52
CA PRO A 32 -7.72 53.06 24.50
C PRO A 32 -7.51 53.62 25.93
N ASN A 33 -7.22 52.74 26.89
CA ASN A 33 -6.78 53.12 28.24
C ASN A 33 -5.56 52.31 28.70
N GLU A 34 -4.58 52.98 29.32
CA GLU A 34 -3.38 52.37 29.92
C GLU A 34 -3.63 51.96 31.38
N ARG A 35 -2.80 51.06 31.93
CA ARG A 35 -1.86 51.37 33.06
C ARG A 35 -1.06 50.16 33.55
N ASN A 36 0.02 50.47 34.28
CA ASN A 36 0.98 49.57 34.95
C ASN A 36 1.81 48.68 33.99
N ARG A 37 3.13 48.87 33.75
CA ARG A 37 4.25 49.52 34.49
C ARG A 37 4.47 48.96 35.91
N MET A 38 5.68 48.67 36.41
CA MET A 38 7.05 48.65 35.82
C MET A 38 7.57 47.17 35.82
N ARG A 39 8.81 46.71 36.13
CA ARG A 39 10.15 47.25 36.46
C ARG A 39 11.16 46.12 36.13
N THR A 40 11.90 46.13 35.02
CA THR A 40 13.20 46.78 34.71
C THR A 40 14.42 46.33 35.56
N HIS A 41 15.57 46.23 34.88
CA HIS A 41 16.93 45.88 35.32
C HIS A 41 17.23 44.37 35.47
N SER A 42 18.22 43.73 34.83
CA SER A 42 19.54 44.06 34.22
C SER A 42 20.73 43.62 35.10
N GLY A 43 21.56 42.71 34.56
CA GLY A 43 22.81 42.24 35.15
C GLY A 43 23.68 41.57 34.09
N GLU A 44 25.00 41.73 34.16
CA GLU A 44 25.89 41.52 33.02
C GLU A 44 26.66 40.19 32.98
N ARG A 45 27.02 39.83 31.74
CA ARG A 45 28.24 39.12 31.30
C ARG A 45 29.16 38.54 32.41
N ARG A 46 29.32 37.21 32.40
CA ARG A 46 30.65 36.59 32.57
C ARG A 46 30.88 35.47 31.55
N ARG A 47 32.11 35.37 31.05
CA ARG A 47 32.60 34.22 30.27
C ARG A 47 33.01 33.11 31.25
N ALA A 48 32.62 31.87 30.97
CA ALA A 48 33.24 30.68 31.55
C ALA A 48 33.31 29.59 30.47
N ARG A 49 34.38 28.78 30.49
CA ARG A 49 34.65 27.72 29.51
C ARG A 49 35.00 26.43 30.24
N VAL A 50 34.03 25.54 30.39
CA VAL A 50 34.17 24.18 30.93
C VAL A 50 33.40 23.32 29.92
N MET A 51 34.11 22.61 29.04
CA MET A 51 34.60 21.23 29.23
C MET A 51 33.49 20.26 29.62
N GLN A 52 33.38 19.19 28.82
CA GLN A 52 32.54 18.03 29.11
C GLN A 52 33.29 17.14 30.10
N ASP A 53 32.57 16.51 31.03
CA ASP A 53 32.65 15.06 31.29
C ASP A 53 31.52 14.65 32.28
N ASP A 54 31.41 13.35 32.55
CA ASP A 54 30.60 12.67 33.58
C ASP A 54 29.11 13.00 33.74
N LEU A 55 28.27 12.25 33.00
CA LEU A 55 26.94 11.81 33.44
C LEU A 55 26.64 10.37 32.97
N PHE A 56 27.46 9.40 33.39
CA PHE A 56 27.22 7.96 33.18
C PHE A 56 27.67 7.09 34.38
N GLY A 57 27.25 7.47 35.59
CA GLY A 57 27.69 6.85 36.86
C GLY A 57 26.57 6.53 37.84
N ALA A 58 25.46 5.93 37.39
CA ALA A 58 24.34 5.53 38.28
C ALA A 58 23.46 4.42 37.66
N LEU A 59 23.98 3.21 37.44
CA LEU A 59 23.17 2.06 36.96
C LEU A 59 23.79 0.66 37.24
N CYS A 60 24.48 0.49 38.37
CA CYS A 60 25.03 -0.81 38.81
C CYS A 60 25.02 -0.92 40.35
N ALA A 61 23.87 -1.27 40.93
CA ALA A 61 23.75 -1.73 42.31
C ALA A 61 22.41 -2.48 42.50
N GLU A 62 22.47 -3.80 42.53
CA GLU A 62 21.72 -4.71 43.44
C GLU A 62 21.89 -6.17 42.95
N THR A 63 22.42 -7.02 43.83
CA THR A 63 22.69 -8.45 43.61
C THR A 63 21.86 -9.31 44.57
N SER A 64 21.79 -10.60 44.25
CA SER A 64 21.53 -11.75 45.15
C SER A 64 20.16 -11.83 45.86
N ASP A 65 19.45 -12.97 45.86
CA ASP A 65 19.60 -14.18 45.03
C ASP A 65 18.33 -15.07 45.14
N LEU A 66 18.24 -16.16 44.37
CA LEU A 66 17.75 -17.43 44.90
C LEU A 66 18.18 -18.64 44.02
N ALA A 67 18.50 -19.76 44.67
CA ALA A 67 19.24 -20.85 44.05
C ALA A 67 18.41 -21.87 43.24
N SER A 68 19.02 -22.30 42.13
CA SER A 68 19.14 -23.69 41.65
C SER A 68 18.07 -24.73 42.02
N LYS A 69 17.34 -25.21 41.01
CA LYS A 69 16.89 -26.62 40.92
C LYS A 69 16.79 -27.07 39.46
N THR A 70 17.81 -27.77 38.98
CA THR A 70 17.82 -28.43 37.66
C THR A 70 17.13 -29.78 37.75
N GLY A 71 16.25 -30.08 36.79
CA GLY A 71 15.59 -31.37 36.65
C GLY A 71 15.45 -31.72 35.17
N ILE A 72 16.36 -32.56 34.67
CA ILE A 72 16.32 -33.08 33.31
C ILE A 72 15.32 -34.22 33.26
N ARG A 73 14.47 -34.28 32.23
CA ARG A 73 13.63 -35.45 31.96
C ARG A 73 13.45 -35.63 30.46
N GLU A 74 13.76 -36.83 29.98
CA GLU A 74 13.73 -37.22 28.58
C GLU A 74 12.30 -37.62 28.13
N PRO A 75 11.97 -37.51 26.83
CA PRO A 75 10.69 -37.97 26.30
C PRO A 75 10.69 -39.50 26.07
N MET A 76 9.71 -40.20 26.64
CA MET A 76 9.44 -41.61 26.31
C MET A 76 8.69 -41.74 24.98
N ALA A 77 8.84 -42.90 24.33
CA ALA A 77 8.06 -43.32 23.18
C ALA A 77 7.04 -44.42 23.54
N ALA A 78 5.92 -44.43 22.83
CA ALA A 78 4.98 -45.54 22.63
C ALA A 78 4.22 -45.19 21.33
N GLU A 79 4.35 -45.91 20.21
CA GLU A 79 3.97 -47.30 19.90
C GLU A 79 2.55 -47.42 19.31
N HIS A 80 2.35 -48.50 18.54
CA HIS A 80 1.25 -48.65 17.59
C HIS A 80 -0.03 -49.22 18.22
N SER A 81 -1.18 -48.89 17.60
CA SER A 81 -2.29 -49.85 17.48
C SER A 81 -3.02 -49.63 16.16
N ALA A 82 -3.49 -50.72 15.57
CA ALA A 82 -4.29 -50.75 14.35
C ALA A 82 -5.51 -51.67 14.57
N CYS A 83 -6.63 -51.35 13.93
CA CYS A 83 -7.81 -52.22 13.84
C CYS A 83 -8.47 -52.05 12.46
N ASN A 84 -9.24 -53.07 12.05
CA ASN A 84 -9.55 -53.37 10.66
C ASN A 84 -11.05 -53.29 10.30
N ASP A 85 -11.29 -53.15 8.99
CA ASP A 85 -12.34 -53.74 8.14
C ASP A 85 -13.85 -53.52 8.36
N GLY A 86 -14.56 -53.49 7.21
CA GLY A 86 -16.01 -53.58 7.06
C GLY A 86 -16.57 -52.58 6.01
N GLY A 87 -17.25 -52.96 4.93
CA GLY A 87 -17.52 -54.29 4.36
C GLY A 87 -18.89 -54.37 3.66
N GLY A 88 -18.92 -54.41 2.31
CA GLY A 88 -20.14 -54.46 1.46
C GLY A 88 -20.08 -53.42 0.32
N ALA A 89 -20.27 -53.68 -0.98
CA ALA A 89 -21.00 -54.72 -1.74
C ALA A 89 -22.55 -54.54 -1.69
N LEU A 90 -23.33 -54.56 -2.79
CA LEU A 90 -23.09 -54.83 -4.23
C LEU A 90 -23.87 -53.82 -5.13
N ASP A 91 -23.55 -53.74 -6.43
CA ASP A 91 -24.50 -53.93 -7.56
C ASP A 91 -23.95 -53.50 -8.94
N GLU A 92 -24.23 -54.31 -9.97
CA GLU A 92 -23.90 -54.14 -11.41
C GLU A 92 -24.87 -55.03 -12.23
N PRO A 93 -24.99 -54.91 -13.57
CA PRO A 93 -25.03 -53.71 -14.41
C PRO A 93 -26.24 -53.73 -15.39
N VAL A 94 -26.40 -52.73 -16.26
CA VAL A 94 -27.22 -52.84 -17.50
C VAL A 94 -26.46 -52.23 -18.68
N ASP A 95 -26.54 -52.92 -19.83
CA ASP A 95 -25.77 -52.67 -21.07
C ASP A 95 -26.35 -51.52 -21.94
N GLY A 96 -25.54 -51.01 -22.87
CA GLY A 96 -25.91 -49.92 -23.79
C GLY A 96 -24.76 -49.38 -24.64
N ALA A 97 -23.90 -50.24 -25.20
CA ALA A 97 -22.73 -49.81 -25.96
C ALA A 97 -23.04 -49.22 -27.36
N ILE A 98 -22.55 -47.99 -27.61
CA ILE A 98 -22.20 -47.50 -28.95
C ILE A 98 -20.76 -46.97 -28.86
N ILE A 99 -19.83 -47.64 -29.52
CA ILE A 99 -18.39 -47.31 -29.47
C ILE A 99 -17.94 -46.73 -30.81
N ASP A 100 -17.46 -45.48 -30.77
CA ASP A 100 -16.76 -44.85 -31.88
C ASP A 100 -15.32 -45.41 -31.96
N PRO A 101 -14.85 -45.88 -33.13
CA PRO A 101 -13.57 -46.58 -33.27
C PRO A 101 -12.33 -45.68 -33.15
N THR A 102 -12.47 -44.40 -32.80
CA THR A 102 -11.35 -43.45 -32.61
C THR A 102 -10.80 -43.39 -31.16
N THR A 103 -11.27 -44.24 -30.25
CA THR A 103 -10.93 -44.17 -28.82
C THR A 103 -9.65 -44.93 -28.45
N ILE A 104 -8.58 -44.23 -28.08
CA ILE A 104 -7.41 -44.81 -27.38
C ILE A 104 -7.63 -44.72 -25.86
N SER A 105 -7.57 -45.86 -25.17
CA SER A 105 -7.73 -45.93 -23.72
C SER A 105 -6.47 -45.48 -22.97
N LEU A 106 -6.63 -44.52 -22.06
CA LEU A 106 -5.62 -44.08 -21.09
C LEU A 106 -5.70 -44.93 -19.80
N PRO A 107 -4.62 -45.02 -18.99
CA PRO A 107 -4.59 -45.86 -17.80
C PRO A 107 -5.65 -45.49 -16.73
N ALA A 108 -6.08 -46.50 -15.97
CA ALA A 108 -7.41 -46.60 -15.34
C ALA A 108 -7.82 -45.53 -14.31
N ASN A 109 -6.92 -44.63 -13.89
CA ASN A 109 -7.19 -43.66 -12.82
C ASN A 109 -7.81 -42.34 -13.30
N ALA A 110 -8.10 -42.18 -14.60
CA ALA A 110 -8.80 -41.03 -15.13
C ALA A 110 -9.86 -41.41 -16.17
N ARG A 111 -11.11 -40.97 -15.94
CA ARG A 111 -12.13 -40.85 -17.00
C ARG A 111 -11.75 -39.68 -17.92
N ALA A 112 -10.72 -39.90 -18.74
CA ALA A 112 -10.15 -38.93 -19.66
C ALA A 112 -10.39 -39.38 -21.12
N ARG A 113 -10.82 -38.45 -21.98
CA ARG A 113 -11.00 -38.66 -23.42
C ARG A 113 -10.30 -37.54 -24.18
N VAL A 114 -9.67 -37.85 -25.31
CA VAL A 114 -9.09 -36.83 -26.21
C VAL A 114 -10.19 -36.29 -27.12
N ALA A 115 -10.50 -35.00 -27.02
CA ALA A 115 -11.45 -34.30 -27.87
C ALA A 115 -10.66 -33.36 -28.80
N GLY A 116 -10.19 -33.90 -29.93
CA GLY A 116 -9.28 -33.22 -30.84
C GLY A 116 -8.00 -32.78 -30.12
N ASP A 117 -7.79 -31.47 -30.00
CA ASP A 117 -6.57 -30.90 -29.45
C ASP A 117 -6.56 -30.81 -27.89
N THR A 118 -7.59 -31.30 -27.20
CA THR A 118 -7.80 -31.14 -25.74
C THR A 118 -8.06 -32.48 -25.05
N VAL A 119 -7.50 -32.69 -23.84
CA VAL A 119 -7.79 -33.84 -23.00
C VAL A 119 -8.91 -33.49 -22.01
N VAL A 120 -10.10 -34.03 -22.26
CA VAL A 120 -11.31 -33.82 -21.46
C VAL A 120 -11.31 -34.83 -20.32
N CYS A 121 -11.19 -34.35 -19.08
CA CYS A 121 -11.16 -35.17 -17.87
C CYS A 121 -12.42 -34.91 -17.04
N ALA A 122 -13.00 -35.95 -16.42
CA ALA A 122 -14.13 -35.79 -15.51
C ALA A 122 -13.82 -34.89 -14.29
N THR A 123 -12.55 -34.78 -13.91
CA THR A 123 -12.03 -33.76 -12.99
C THR A 123 -10.72 -33.22 -13.56
N PRO A 124 -10.54 -31.89 -13.68
CA PRO A 124 -9.26 -31.31 -14.11
C PRO A 124 -8.11 -31.65 -13.15
N PRO A 125 -6.87 -31.89 -13.64
CA PRO A 125 -5.73 -32.30 -12.80
C PRO A 125 -5.37 -31.23 -11.78
N ALA A 126 -5.14 -31.59 -10.51
CA ALA A 126 -4.93 -30.64 -9.43
C ALA A 126 -3.62 -29.84 -9.62
N THR A 127 -2.57 -30.48 -10.12
CA THR A 127 -1.24 -29.88 -10.27
C THR A 127 -0.76 -29.81 -11.72
N PHE A 128 0.23 -28.94 -11.98
CA PHE A 128 0.91 -28.89 -13.26
C PHE A 128 1.74 -30.15 -13.56
N ALA A 129 2.13 -30.94 -12.55
CA ALA A 129 2.81 -32.21 -12.73
C ALA A 129 1.86 -33.23 -13.37
N GLU A 130 0.73 -33.52 -12.73
CA GLU A 130 -0.35 -34.36 -13.28
C GLU A 130 -0.76 -33.91 -14.68
N ALA A 131 -0.93 -32.60 -14.88
CA ALA A 131 -1.28 -32.04 -16.19
C ALA A 131 -0.21 -32.27 -17.26
N LEU A 132 1.07 -32.33 -16.90
CA LEU A 132 2.20 -32.62 -17.80
C LEU A 132 2.47 -34.11 -18.01
N GLU A 133 1.89 -34.98 -17.19
CA GLU A 133 1.85 -36.43 -17.37
C GLU A 133 0.65 -36.82 -18.24
N LEU A 134 -0.54 -36.29 -17.95
CA LEU A 134 -1.74 -36.44 -18.77
C LEU A 134 -1.50 -35.97 -20.21
N LEU A 135 -0.83 -34.82 -20.41
CA LEU A 135 -0.46 -34.35 -21.74
C LEU A 135 0.65 -35.19 -22.40
N ALA A 136 1.46 -35.92 -21.63
CA ALA A 136 2.45 -36.86 -22.18
C ALA A 136 1.80 -38.16 -22.64
N ALA A 137 0.85 -38.71 -21.86
CA ALA A 137 0.15 -39.95 -22.19
C ALA A 137 -0.87 -39.80 -23.34
N SER A 138 -1.34 -38.57 -23.60
CA SER A 138 -2.36 -38.29 -24.62
C SER A 138 -1.83 -38.09 -26.05
N ASP A 139 -0.51 -37.95 -26.24
CA ASP A 139 0.16 -37.55 -27.50
C ASP A 139 -0.37 -36.27 -28.19
N THR A 140 -1.24 -35.49 -27.54
CA THR A 140 -1.83 -34.23 -28.07
C THR A 140 -0.82 -33.08 -28.25
N LEU A 141 0.49 -33.31 -28.09
CA LEU A 141 1.55 -32.31 -28.20
C LEU A 141 2.87 -32.94 -28.68
N PRO A 142 3.57 -32.34 -29.65
CA PRO A 142 4.92 -32.78 -30.02
C PRO A 142 5.87 -32.78 -28.80
N ALA A 143 6.69 -33.81 -28.66
CA ALA A 143 7.60 -33.99 -27.52
C ALA A 143 8.52 -32.76 -27.27
N ALA A 144 8.96 -32.08 -28.33
CA ALA A 144 9.70 -30.82 -28.21
C ALA A 144 8.92 -29.71 -27.51
N ARG A 145 7.61 -29.58 -27.76
CA ARG A 145 6.74 -28.62 -27.08
C ARG A 145 6.47 -29.03 -25.64
N LEU A 146 6.27 -30.32 -25.37
CA LEU A 146 6.12 -30.84 -24.01
C LEU A 146 7.37 -30.58 -23.16
N LYS A 147 8.58 -30.76 -23.70
CA LYS A 147 9.87 -30.43 -23.06
C LYS A 147 9.97 -28.94 -22.70
N ASP A 148 9.52 -28.08 -23.60
CA ASP A 148 9.46 -26.62 -23.41
C ASP A 148 8.48 -26.23 -22.29
N LEU A 149 7.31 -26.90 -22.23
CA LEU A 149 6.30 -26.72 -21.17
C LEU A 149 6.83 -27.19 -19.80
N ARG A 150 7.45 -28.37 -19.72
CA ARG A 150 8.09 -28.90 -18.49
C ARG A 150 9.14 -27.92 -17.95
N ARG A 151 10.01 -27.37 -18.81
CA ARG A 151 11.01 -26.36 -18.42
C ARG A 151 10.40 -25.04 -17.93
N ASP A 152 9.30 -24.60 -18.53
CA ASP A 152 8.62 -23.36 -18.13
C ASP A 152 7.85 -23.52 -16.79
N VAL A 153 7.39 -24.72 -16.45
CA VAL A 153 6.82 -25.06 -15.12
C VAL A 153 7.91 -25.17 -14.06
N ALA A 154 8.94 -25.98 -14.29
CA ALA A 154 10.05 -26.17 -13.33
C ALA A 154 10.73 -24.85 -12.96
N TRP A 155 10.87 -23.92 -13.92
CA TRP A 155 11.40 -22.59 -13.62
C TRP A 155 10.57 -21.81 -12.59
N ILE A 156 9.25 -21.99 -12.54
CA ILE A 156 8.42 -21.37 -11.50
C ILE A 156 8.68 -22.01 -10.14
N GLU A 157 8.76 -23.34 -10.09
CA GLU A 157 8.99 -24.11 -8.87
C GLU A 157 10.36 -23.75 -8.25
N ASP A 158 11.41 -23.64 -9.08
CA ASP A 158 12.73 -23.09 -8.72
C ASP A 158 12.68 -21.67 -8.09
N HIS A 159 11.72 -20.85 -8.51
CA HIS A 159 11.62 -19.42 -8.16
C HIS A 159 10.50 -19.11 -7.16
N CYS A 160 9.75 -20.13 -6.72
CA CYS A 160 8.79 -20.02 -5.64
C CYS A 160 9.51 -19.79 -4.30
N PRO A 161 8.94 -19.00 -3.37
CA PRO A 161 9.44 -18.96 -2.01
C PRO A 161 9.31 -20.36 -1.38
N ARG A 162 10.42 -20.91 -0.87
CA ARG A 162 10.37 -22.09 0.01
C ARG A 162 9.64 -21.76 1.31
N ASN A 163 9.17 -22.80 1.98
CA ASN A 163 8.58 -22.69 3.31
C ASN A 163 9.63 -22.22 4.35
N ARG A 164 9.16 -21.81 5.53
CA ARG A 164 10.01 -21.24 6.61
C ARG A 164 11.06 -22.22 7.16
N ASP A 165 10.79 -23.51 7.04
CA ASP A 165 11.63 -24.65 7.39
C ASP A 165 12.65 -25.03 6.29
N GLY A 166 12.56 -24.41 5.10
CA GLY A 166 13.37 -24.74 3.93
C GLY A 166 12.83 -25.88 3.06
N SER A 167 11.67 -26.46 3.39
CA SER A 167 11.03 -27.52 2.61
C SER A 167 10.62 -27.07 1.21
N VAL A 168 10.47 -28.05 0.31
CA VAL A 168 9.94 -27.83 -1.04
C VAL A 168 8.50 -27.32 -0.91
N ALA A 169 8.15 -26.30 -1.70
CA ALA A 169 6.77 -25.80 -1.74
C ALA A 169 5.82 -26.91 -2.26
N ALA A 170 4.55 -26.84 -1.87
CA ALA A 170 3.53 -27.74 -2.42
C ALA A 170 3.52 -27.68 -3.97
N PRO A 171 3.24 -28.80 -4.67
CA PRO A 171 3.25 -28.86 -6.13
C PRO A 171 2.44 -27.74 -6.79
N LEU A 172 2.90 -27.20 -7.91
CA LEU A 172 2.31 -26.01 -8.52
C LEU A 172 0.84 -26.30 -8.93
N PRO A 173 -0.17 -25.62 -8.35
CA PRO A 173 -1.57 -25.93 -8.60
C PRO A 173 -2.03 -25.42 -9.97
N CYS A 174 -2.83 -26.21 -10.68
CA CYS A 174 -3.42 -25.82 -11.96
C CYS A 174 -4.65 -24.91 -11.83
N ASP A 175 -5.29 -24.84 -10.66
CA ASP A 175 -6.37 -23.89 -10.38
C ASP A 175 -5.92 -22.43 -10.59
N PRO A 176 -6.56 -21.65 -11.50
CA PRO A 176 -6.23 -20.24 -11.69
C PRO A 176 -6.43 -19.35 -10.45
N ALA A 177 -7.21 -19.76 -9.45
CA ALA A 177 -7.35 -19.01 -8.19
C ALA A 177 -6.15 -19.22 -7.24
N ALA A 178 -5.76 -20.47 -6.95
CA ALA A 178 -4.58 -20.83 -6.15
C ALA A 178 -3.25 -20.45 -6.83
N LEU A 179 -3.18 -20.51 -8.16
CA LEU A 179 -2.01 -20.10 -8.95
C LEU A 179 -1.78 -18.58 -8.92
N ARG A 180 -2.85 -17.77 -8.81
CA ARG A 180 -2.79 -16.29 -8.84
C ARG A 180 -1.92 -15.65 -7.75
N PRO A 181 -1.99 -16.03 -6.46
CA PRO A 181 -1.08 -15.52 -5.43
C PRO A 181 0.37 -15.95 -5.66
N ILE A 182 0.62 -17.17 -6.15
CA ILE A 182 1.97 -17.66 -6.47
C ILE A 182 2.57 -16.80 -7.59
N LEU A 183 1.87 -16.64 -8.72
CA LEU A 183 2.26 -15.78 -9.84
C LEU A 183 2.35 -14.27 -9.53
N LYS A 184 2.06 -13.88 -8.28
CA LYS A 184 2.11 -12.53 -7.71
C LYS A 184 3.20 -12.40 -6.62
N SER A 185 3.67 -13.50 -6.02
CA SER A 185 4.76 -13.52 -5.02
C SER A 185 6.15 -13.60 -5.65
N LEU A 186 6.28 -14.21 -6.84
CA LEU A 186 7.54 -14.38 -7.59
C LEU A 186 8.35 -13.07 -7.71
N LYS A 187 9.46 -12.98 -6.96
CA LYS A 187 10.44 -11.86 -6.99
C LYS A 187 11.41 -12.05 -8.18
N PHE A 188 11.09 -11.46 -9.33
CA PHE A 188 11.82 -11.67 -10.61
C PHE A 188 12.85 -10.58 -10.94
N ASP A 189 14.13 -10.95 -11.13
CA ASP A 189 15.16 -10.02 -11.63
C ASP A 189 14.99 -9.75 -13.13
N ARG A 190 14.33 -8.62 -13.41
CA ARG A 190 14.07 -8.05 -14.74
C ARG A 190 15.32 -7.70 -15.56
N LYS A 191 16.54 -7.78 -14.99
CA LYS A 191 17.80 -7.58 -15.71
C LYS A 191 18.41 -8.89 -16.19
N LYS A 192 18.42 -9.94 -15.36
CA LYS A 192 18.96 -11.26 -15.73
C LYS A 192 18.04 -12.01 -16.70
N THR A 193 16.74 -11.85 -16.56
CA THR A 193 15.76 -12.48 -17.47
C THR A 193 14.83 -11.41 -18.05
N GLY A 194 14.81 -11.33 -19.38
CA GLY A 194 14.02 -10.32 -20.08
C GLY A 194 12.52 -10.50 -19.85
N PRO A 195 11.71 -9.41 -19.85
CA PRO A 195 10.28 -9.47 -19.55
C PRO A 195 9.51 -10.44 -20.47
N LYS A 196 10.00 -10.67 -21.70
CA LYS A 196 9.46 -11.66 -22.65
C LYS A 196 9.41 -13.08 -22.06
N ARG A 197 10.43 -13.52 -21.30
CA ARG A 197 10.46 -14.89 -20.71
C ARG A 197 9.28 -15.11 -19.75
N PHE A 198 8.96 -14.15 -18.89
CA PHE A 198 7.84 -14.27 -17.96
C PHE A 198 6.46 -14.22 -18.66
N TYR A 199 6.34 -13.53 -19.80
CA TYR A 199 5.15 -13.61 -20.64
C TYR A 199 5.03 -14.96 -21.35
N ASN A 200 6.12 -15.52 -21.88
CA ASN A 200 6.15 -16.85 -22.48
C ASN A 200 5.70 -17.91 -21.47
N ILE A 201 6.31 -17.93 -20.28
CA ILE A 201 5.99 -18.89 -19.21
C ILE A 201 4.50 -18.83 -18.83
N LYS A 202 3.92 -17.62 -18.68
CA LYS A 202 2.47 -17.49 -18.43
C LYS A 202 1.59 -17.95 -19.60
N SER A 203 2.10 -17.89 -20.82
CA SER A 203 1.44 -18.48 -21.99
C SER A 203 1.58 -19.99 -22.04
N SER A 204 2.68 -20.56 -21.54
CA SER A 204 2.91 -22.00 -21.39
C SER A 204 1.98 -22.60 -20.31
N LEU A 205 1.91 -22.01 -19.11
CA LEU A 205 0.93 -22.43 -18.08
C LEU A 205 -0.51 -22.41 -18.62
N ALA A 206 -0.91 -21.30 -19.24
CA ALA A 206 -2.23 -21.16 -19.81
C ALA A 206 -2.49 -22.03 -21.06
N ALA A 207 -1.45 -22.65 -21.64
CA ALA A 207 -1.63 -23.66 -22.69
C ALA A 207 -1.93 -25.02 -22.06
N ILE A 208 -1.19 -25.42 -21.03
CA ILE A 208 -1.43 -26.64 -20.25
C ILE A 208 -2.87 -26.62 -19.71
N GLN A 209 -3.22 -25.60 -18.92
CA GLN A 209 -4.54 -25.49 -18.29
C GLN A 209 -5.70 -25.45 -19.30
N ARG A 210 -5.48 -25.07 -20.57
CA ARG A 210 -6.53 -25.20 -21.61
C ARG A 210 -6.66 -26.62 -22.13
N LYS A 211 -5.53 -27.26 -22.47
CA LYS A 211 -5.54 -28.65 -22.93
C LYS A 211 -5.94 -29.65 -21.83
N THR A 212 -6.01 -29.23 -20.56
CA THR A 212 -6.48 -30.04 -19.41
C THR A 212 -7.75 -29.49 -18.72
N GLY A 213 -8.53 -28.63 -19.38
CA GLY A 213 -9.89 -28.24 -18.95
C GLY A 213 -10.03 -27.14 -17.88
N TRP A 214 -8.94 -26.69 -17.25
CA TRP A 214 -8.94 -25.61 -16.25
C TRP A 214 -9.20 -24.19 -16.78
N LEU A 215 -8.97 -23.95 -18.07
CA LEU A 215 -9.18 -22.66 -18.72
C LEU A 215 -10.06 -22.83 -19.96
N PRO A 216 -11.00 -21.91 -20.22
CA PRO A 216 -11.81 -21.96 -21.43
C PRO A 216 -10.95 -21.87 -22.70
N PRO A 217 -11.40 -22.49 -23.80
CA PRO A 217 -10.75 -22.39 -25.11
C PRO A 217 -10.44 -20.94 -25.50
N ARG A 218 -9.38 -20.75 -26.28
CA ARG A 218 -8.95 -19.42 -26.69
C ARG A 218 -9.82 -18.91 -27.85
N ALA A 219 -10.99 -18.38 -27.51
CA ALA A 219 -11.86 -17.70 -28.46
C ALA A 219 -11.09 -16.63 -29.27
N PRO A 220 -11.37 -16.48 -30.57
CA PRO A 220 -10.79 -15.41 -31.38
C PRO A 220 -11.27 -14.04 -30.86
N ARG A 221 -10.50 -12.99 -31.15
CA ARG A 221 -10.94 -11.62 -30.83
C ARG A 221 -12.07 -11.23 -31.77
N ARG A 222 -13.31 -11.36 -31.30
CA ARG A 222 -14.47 -10.86 -32.05
C ARG A 222 -14.36 -9.33 -32.28
N PRO A 223 -14.80 -8.83 -33.44
CA PRO A 223 -15.18 -7.42 -33.56
C PRO A 223 -16.35 -7.15 -32.59
N ILE A 224 -16.62 -5.87 -32.34
CA ILE A 224 -17.92 -5.49 -31.78
C ILE A 224 -18.85 -5.27 -32.96
N THR A 225 -20.03 -5.88 -32.91
CA THR A 225 -21.00 -5.90 -34.01
C THR A 225 -22.16 -4.93 -33.78
N THR A 226 -22.48 -4.61 -32.52
CA THR A 226 -23.57 -3.73 -32.15
C THR A 226 -23.14 -2.26 -32.17
N THR A 227 -23.85 -1.43 -32.94
CA THR A 227 -23.58 0.00 -33.08
C THR A 227 -23.51 0.74 -31.74
N ALA A 228 -24.38 0.39 -30.78
CA ALA A 228 -24.38 1.02 -29.45
C ALA A 228 -23.05 0.84 -28.69
N TRP A 229 -22.49 -0.38 -28.68
CA TRP A 229 -21.19 -0.67 -28.07
C TRP A 229 -20.01 -0.05 -28.86
N ALA A 230 -20.13 0.04 -30.19
CA ALA A 230 -19.15 0.74 -31.02
C ALA A 230 -19.12 2.26 -30.72
N SER A 231 -20.28 2.91 -30.64
CA SER A 231 -20.42 4.34 -30.32
C SER A 231 -19.91 4.67 -28.92
N LEU A 232 -20.25 3.86 -27.89
CA LEU A 232 -19.74 4.04 -26.53
C LEU A 232 -18.20 4.00 -26.49
N LEU A 233 -17.59 3.08 -27.24
CA LEU A 233 -16.13 3.04 -27.36
C LEU A 233 -15.57 4.14 -28.26
N GLY A 234 -16.37 4.75 -29.14
CA GLY A 234 -16.00 5.93 -29.93
C GLY A 234 -15.84 7.20 -29.08
N MET A 235 -16.63 7.35 -28.02
CA MET A 235 -16.51 8.44 -27.02
C MET A 235 -15.14 8.43 -26.30
N MET A 236 -14.42 7.30 -26.31
CA MET A 236 -13.13 7.16 -25.64
C MET A 236 -11.97 7.44 -26.61
N SER A 237 -11.16 8.48 -26.35
CA SER A 237 -9.98 8.76 -27.18
C SER A 237 -9.02 7.55 -27.31
N ASP A 238 -8.32 7.42 -28.43
CA ASP A 238 -7.30 6.35 -28.64
C ASP A 238 -6.17 6.39 -27.60
N GLY A 239 -5.97 7.53 -26.94
CA GLY A 239 -5.01 7.71 -25.85
C GLY A 239 -5.46 7.15 -24.49
N ASP A 240 -6.73 6.79 -24.31
CA ASP A 240 -7.19 6.21 -23.04
C ASP A 240 -6.84 4.72 -22.94
N LEU A 241 -5.85 4.44 -22.09
CA LEU A 241 -5.43 3.08 -21.72
C LEU A 241 -6.57 2.21 -21.17
N SER A 242 -7.68 2.82 -20.72
CA SER A 242 -8.86 2.10 -20.25
C SER A 242 -9.76 1.60 -21.38
N ARG A 243 -9.73 2.21 -22.59
CA ARG A 243 -10.56 1.81 -23.75
C ARG A 243 -10.31 0.36 -24.17
N ALA A 244 -9.06 -0.09 -24.14
CA ALA A 244 -8.69 -1.48 -24.41
C ALA A 244 -9.19 -2.47 -23.34
N THR A 245 -9.51 -1.98 -22.13
CA THR A 245 -10.16 -2.77 -21.06
C THR A 245 -11.67 -2.74 -21.22
N MET A 246 -12.26 -1.58 -21.50
CA MET A 246 -13.69 -1.40 -21.77
C MET A 246 -14.14 -2.24 -22.98
N ARG A 247 -13.36 -2.29 -24.08
CA ARG A 247 -13.64 -3.16 -25.24
C ARG A 247 -13.75 -4.65 -24.89
N ARG A 248 -13.07 -5.12 -23.84
CA ARG A 248 -13.18 -6.52 -23.39
C ARG A 248 -14.42 -6.79 -22.57
N PHE A 249 -14.93 -5.78 -21.87
CA PHE A 249 -16.21 -5.83 -21.17
C PHE A 249 -17.38 -5.72 -22.16
N ALA A 250 -17.31 -4.79 -23.10
CA ALA A 250 -18.28 -4.63 -24.19
C ALA A 250 -18.54 -5.95 -24.95
N VAL A 251 -17.47 -6.64 -25.39
CA VAL A 251 -17.60 -7.97 -26.05
C VAL A 251 -18.23 -9.02 -25.11
N PHE A 252 -17.93 -9.00 -23.82
CA PHE A 252 -18.51 -9.95 -22.85
C PHE A 252 -20.02 -9.71 -22.61
N CYS A 253 -20.45 -8.46 -22.64
CA CYS A 253 -21.86 -8.04 -22.58
C CYS A 253 -22.60 -8.37 -23.90
N GLU A 254 -21.98 -8.09 -25.03
CA GLU A 254 -22.49 -8.43 -26.37
C GLU A 254 -22.67 -9.95 -26.55
N GLU A 255 -21.74 -10.77 -26.05
CA GLU A 255 -21.87 -12.23 -25.96
C GLU A 255 -23.00 -12.72 -25.03
N ARG A 256 -23.70 -11.81 -24.33
CA ARG A 256 -24.87 -12.04 -23.47
C ARG A 256 -26.10 -11.24 -23.92
N ASN A 257 -26.05 -10.59 -25.08
CA ASN A 257 -27.10 -9.69 -25.60
C ASN A 257 -27.42 -8.48 -24.70
N VAL A 258 -26.47 -8.05 -23.85
CA VAL A 258 -26.64 -6.92 -22.93
C VAL A 258 -26.21 -5.62 -23.64
N ALA A 259 -27.14 -4.69 -23.86
CA ALA A 259 -26.84 -3.40 -24.46
C ALA A 259 -26.24 -2.43 -23.40
N PRO A 260 -25.60 -1.31 -23.81
CA PRO A 260 -25.02 -0.36 -22.87
C PRO A 260 -25.98 0.23 -21.81
N GLY A 261 -27.28 0.31 -22.10
CA GLY A 261 -28.29 0.80 -21.16
C GLY A 261 -28.60 -0.19 -20.03
N ASP A 262 -28.56 -1.48 -20.33
CA ASP A 262 -28.98 -2.57 -19.44
C ASP A 262 -27.87 -3.05 -18.51
N VAL A 263 -26.69 -2.40 -18.55
CA VAL A 263 -25.53 -2.76 -17.73
C VAL A 263 -25.80 -2.42 -16.26
N ALA A 264 -26.37 -3.38 -15.54
CA ALA A 264 -26.46 -3.42 -14.08
C ALA A 264 -25.20 -4.00 -13.41
N LEU A 265 -25.13 -3.96 -12.08
CA LEU A 265 -23.97 -4.43 -11.29
C LEU A 265 -23.66 -5.92 -11.49
N GLU A 266 -24.70 -6.75 -11.66
CA GLU A 266 -24.58 -8.19 -11.91
C GLU A 266 -23.71 -8.53 -13.12
N HIS A 267 -23.70 -7.68 -14.15
CA HIS A 267 -22.87 -7.84 -15.34
C HIS A 267 -21.38 -7.62 -15.04
N LEU A 268 -21.05 -6.72 -14.10
CA LEU A 268 -19.69 -6.55 -13.58
C LEU A 268 -19.27 -7.72 -12.68
N ASP A 269 -20.20 -8.35 -11.98
CA ASP A 269 -19.95 -9.54 -11.16
C ASP A 269 -19.76 -10.79 -12.04
N ALA A 270 -20.62 -11.03 -13.01
CA ALA A 270 -20.44 -12.08 -14.01
C ALA A 270 -19.12 -11.91 -14.80
N TYR A 271 -18.73 -10.66 -15.13
CA TYR A 271 -17.44 -10.38 -15.77
C TYR A 271 -16.25 -10.52 -14.81
N HIS A 272 -16.43 -10.21 -13.53
CA HIS A 272 -15.43 -10.50 -12.50
C HIS A 272 -15.14 -12.00 -12.43
N ASP A 273 -16.19 -12.82 -12.40
CA ASP A 273 -16.07 -14.25 -12.19
C ASP A 273 -15.54 -14.95 -13.45
N ALA A 274 -15.95 -14.49 -14.64
CA ALA A 274 -15.31 -14.88 -15.90
C ALA A 274 -13.82 -14.47 -15.99
N LEU A 275 -13.40 -13.40 -15.33
CA LEU A 275 -11.97 -13.08 -15.16
C LEU A 275 -11.30 -13.94 -14.08
N ALA A 276 -12.00 -14.26 -12.99
CA ALA A 276 -11.51 -15.06 -11.87
C ALA A 276 -11.31 -16.54 -12.25
N ALA A 277 -12.12 -17.07 -13.17
CA ALA A 277 -11.92 -18.35 -13.87
C ALA A 277 -10.73 -18.35 -14.86
N THR A 278 -9.87 -17.31 -14.84
CA THR A 278 -8.68 -17.25 -15.70
C THR A 278 -7.43 -16.74 -14.98
N ASN A 279 -6.26 -16.90 -15.60
CA ASN A 279 -4.99 -16.30 -15.16
C ASN A 279 -4.94 -14.75 -15.23
N ALA A 280 -6.09 -14.06 -15.20
CA ALA A 280 -6.18 -12.62 -15.05
C ALA A 280 -5.47 -12.18 -13.77
N LYS A 281 -4.62 -11.15 -13.89
CA LYS A 281 -3.69 -10.74 -12.83
C LYS A 281 -4.39 -10.15 -11.59
N ALA A 282 -5.51 -9.46 -11.79
CA ALA A 282 -6.28 -8.80 -10.72
C ALA A 282 -7.72 -8.51 -11.21
N PRO A 283 -8.63 -9.51 -11.20
CA PRO A 283 -10.03 -9.34 -11.60
C PRO A 283 -10.69 -8.13 -10.93
N ASP A 284 -10.56 -7.99 -9.61
CA ASP A 284 -11.12 -6.88 -8.82
C ASP A 284 -10.70 -5.51 -9.36
N GLN A 285 -9.41 -5.34 -9.69
CA GLN A 285 -8.86 -4.08 -10.15
C GLN A 285 -9.30 -3.78 -11.57
N THR A 286 -9.44 -4.80 -12.44
CA THR A 286 -9.99 -4.63 -13.79
C THR A 286 -11.44 -4.17 -13.72
N VAL A 287 -12.29 -4.83 -12.93
CA VAL A 287 -13.71 -4.48 -12.77
C VAL A 287 -13.87 -3.12 -12.07
N THR A 288 -13.07 -2.82 -11.05
CA THR A 288 -13.02 -1.49 -10.43
C THR A 288 -12.65 -0.41 -11.44
N THR A 289 -11.66 -0.65 -12.31
CA THR A 289 -11.24 0.33 -13.33
C THR A 289 -12.30 0.53 -14.41
N ILE A 290 -13.00 -0.54 -14.84
CA ILE A 290 -14.16 -0.43 -15.74
C ILE A 290 -15.23 0.43 -15.08
N LYS A 291 -15.66 0.07 -13.86
CA LYS A 291 -16.72 0.79 -13.14
C LYS A 291 -16.39 2.26 -12.88
N SER A 292 -15.16 2.58 -12.46
CA SER A 292 -14.71 3.96 -12.27
C SER A 292 -14.61 4.77 -13.57
N ARG A 293 -14.47 4.13 -14.73
CA ARG A 293 -14.49 4.79 -16.04
C ARG A 293 -15.90 4.92 -16.60
N TRP A 294 -16.74 3.90 -16.41
CA TRP A 294 -18.18 3.91 -16.70
C TRP A 294 -18.87 5.08 -16.00
N ASN A 295 -18.86 5.10 -14.67
CA ASN A 295 -19.44 6.17 -13.84
C ASN A 295 -18.86 7.56 -14.14
N ARG A 296 -17.66 7.64 -14.72
CA ARG A 296 -17.07 8.91 -15.14
C ARG A 296 -17.62 9.36 -16.50
N LEU A 297 -17.75 8.45 -17.48
CA LEU A 297 -18.41 8.74 -18.75
C LEU A 297 -19.89 9.15 -18.54
N CYS A 298 -20.63 8.50 -17.63
CA CYS A 298 -21.99 8.90 -17.22
C CYS A 298 -22.12 10.37 -16.75
N ARG A 299 -21.02 10.99 -16.31
CA ARG A 299 -21.00 12.37 -15.78
C ARG A 299 -20.29 13.37 -16.70
N GLU A 300 -19.43 12.88 -17.58
CA GLU A 300 -18.67 13.71 -18.53
C GLU A 300 -19.35 13.81 -19.89
N GLN A 301 -20.30 12.92 -20.21
CA GLN A 301 -20.97 12.83 -21.52
C GLN A 301 -22.49 12.69 -21.33
N GLU A 302 -23.25 13.72 -21.69
CA GLU A 302 -24.72 13.74 -21.57
C GLU A 302 -25.41 12.70 -22.47
N SER A 303 -24.80 12.37 -23.61
CA SER A 303 -25.25 11.34 -24.55
C SER A 303 -24.81 9.91 -24.17
N PHE A 304 -24.30 9.68 -22.96
CA PHE A 304 -23.85 8.36 -22.52
C PHE A 304 -25.05 7.43 -22.26
N PRO A 305 -25.14 6.25 -22.91
CA PRO A 305 -26.35 5.44 -22.94
C PRO A 305 -26.63 4.62 -21.66
N GLY A 306 -25.73 4.63 -20.66
CA GLY A 306 -25.79 3.75 -19.50
C GLY A 306 -25.85 4.48 -18.14
N GLN A 307 -26.52 3.87 -17.17
CA GLN A 307 -26.73 4.47 -15.85
C GLN A 307 -25.47 4.44 -14.96
N GLU A 308 -25.40 5.31 -13.94
CA GLU A 308 -24.28 5.29 -12.99
C GLU A 308 -24.35 4.06 -12.07
N LEU A 309 -23.35 3.17 -12.14
CA LEU A 309 -23.35 1.92 -11.38
C LEU A 309 -23.16 2.14 -9.88
N PRO A 310 -23.85 1.38 -8.99
CA PRO A 310 -23.70 1.47 -7.53
C PRO A 310 -22.36 0.91 -7.04
N ALA A 311 -22.05 1.05 -5.74
CA ALA A 311 -20.81 0.55 -5.18
C ALA A 311 -20.75 -0.99 -5.22
N ARG A 312 -19.76 -1.55 -5.94
CA ARG A 312 -19.54 -3.00 -5.95
C ARG A 312 -19.19 -3.47 -4.54
N ARG A 313 -19.86 -4.52 -4.06
CA ARG A 313 -19.63 -5.17 -2.77
C ARG A 313 -18.14 -5.50 -2.60
N ASN A 314 -17.47 -4.84 -1.67
CA ASN A 314 -16.12 -5.25 -1.25
C ASN A 314 -16.27 -6.25 -0.10
N PRO A 315 -15.87 -7.53 -0.24
CA PRO A 315 -15.94 -8.49 0.87
C PRO A 315 -15.11 -8.06 2.09
N ASN A 316 -14.16 -7.14 1.93
CA ASN A 316 -13.36 -6.53 3.01
C ASN A 316 -13.90 -5.16 3.48
N THR A 317 -15.10 -4.75 3.05
CA THR A 317 -15.82 -3.59 3.60
C THR A 317 -17.27 -3.97 3.77
N ILE A 318 -17.52 -4.79 4.79
CA ILE A 318 -18.86 -5.07 5.29
C ILE A 318 -19.50 -3.75 5.71
N ARG A 319 -20.69 -3.42 5.18
CA ARG A 319 -21.48 -2.31 5.69
C ARG A 319 -22.95 -2.34 5.24
N ASP A 320 -23.76 -1.66 6.05
CA ASP A 320 -25.07 -1.06 5.78
C ASP A 320 -26.29 -1.98 5.54
N ASP A 321 -26.17 -3.20 4.99
CA ASP A 321 -27.33 -4.10 4.79
C ASP A 321 -27.14 -5.57 5.23
N ALA A 322 -26.06 -6.22 4.81
CA ALA A 322 -25.93 -7.69 4.72
C ALA A 322 -26.01 -8.51 6.04
N ASN A 323 -26.15 -7.85 7.19
CA ASN A 323 -26.25 -8.47 8.51
C ASN A 323 -27.51 -8.03 9.29
N GLY A 324 -28.42 -7.26 8.70
CA GLY A 324 -29.63 -6.78 9.39
C GLY A 324 -29.38 -5.75 10.50
N ILE A 325 -28.33 -4.93 10.39
CA ILE A 325 -28.04 -3.86 11.35
C ILE A 325 -29.12 -2.75 11.24
N PRO A 326 -29.77 -2.31 12.33
CA PRO A 326 -30.79 -1.27 12.29
C PRO A 326 -30.30 0.07 11.69
N PRO A 327 -31.08 0.71 10.78
CA PRO A 327 -30.74 2.03 10.23
C PRO A 327 -30.55 3.14 11.29
N SER A 328 -31.14 2.99 12.47
CA SER A 328 -30.95 3.87 13.62
C SER A 328 -29.49 3.93 14.09
N PHE A 329 -28.74 2.82 14.04
CA PHE A 329 -27.31 2.80 14.36
C PHE A 329 -26.51 3.69 13.41
N MET A 330 -26.84 3.61 12.12
CA MET A 330 -26.20 4.39 11.07
C MET A 330 -26.50 5.89 11.21
N ALA A 331 -27.71 6.26 11.62
CA ALA A 331 -28.07 7.63 11.94
C ALA A 331 -27.27 8.17 13.14
N ASP A 332 -27.19 7.42 14.25
CA ASP A 332 -26.47 7.81 15.46
C ASP A 332 -24.95 7.92 15.25
N LEU A 333 -24.35 6.96 14.55
CA LEU A 333 -22.94 7.02 14.13
C LEU A 333 -22.66 8.23 13.22
N ASN A 334 -23.57 8.56 12.30
CA ASN A 334 -23.43 9.75 11.47
C ASN A 334 -23.56 11.05 12.28
N ALA A 335 -24.42 11.10 13.31
CA ALA A 335 -24.52 12.23 14.23
C ALA A 335 -23.22 12.44 15.03
N TYR A 336 -22.64 11.37 15.58
CA TYR A 336 -21.32 11.41 16.25
C TYR A 336 -20.20 11.83 15.29
N ILE A 337 -20.19 11.33 14.05
CA ILE A 337 -19.22 11.72 13.00
C ILE A 337 -19.35 13.21 12.64
N ALA A 338 -20.57 13.76 12.59
CA ALA A 338 -20.80 15.19 12.41
C ALA A 338 -20.28 15.98 13.62
N LYS A 339 -20.55 15.50 14.83
CA LYS A 339 -20.06 16.11 16.09
C LYS A 339 -18.54 16.20 16.15
N LEU A 340 -17.81 15.13 15.78
CA LEU A 340 -16.34 15.14 15.71
C LEU A 340 -15.78 16.19 14.74
N ARG A 341 -16.52 16.60 13.70
CA ARG A 341 -16.10 17.63 12.72
C ARG A 341 -16.30 19.05 13.25
N LYS A 342 -17.35 19.29 14.03
CA LYS A 342 -17.73 20.61 14.57
C LYS A 342 -18.33 20.48 15.97
N PRO A 343 -17.52 20.17 17.00
CA PRO A 343 -17.98 20.23 18.38
C PRO A 343 -18.18 21.69 18.81
N GLY A 344 -19.12 21.91 19.72
CA GLY A 344 -19.35 23.17 20.41
C GLY A 344 -18.23 23.51 21.40
N PRO A 345 -18.09 24.79 21.80
CA PRO A 345 -16.95 25.27 22.59
C PRO A 345 -16.88 24.70 24.02
N PHE A 346 -18.02 24.26 24.58
CA PHE A 346 -18.13 23.79 25.97
C PHE A 346 -18.48 22.29 26.07
N GLU A 347 -18.30 21.53 25.00
CA GLU A 347 -18.71 20.12 24.95
C GLU A 347 -17.71 19.20 25.65
N LYS A 348 -18.11 18.72 26.83
CA LYS A 348 -17.34 17.78 27.65
C LYS A 348 -16.88 16.58 26.80
N GLY A 349 -15.58 16.26 26.90
CA GLY A 349 -14.94 15.20 26.11
C GLY A 349 -14.41 15.62 24.73
N PHE A 350 -14.79 16.77 24.16
CA PHE A 350 -14.35 17.20 22.83
C PHE A 350 -13.30 18.33 22.89
N THR A 351 -12.04 18.01 22.64
CA THR A 351 -10.92 18.99 22.61
C THR A 351 -10.87 19.79 21.28
N GLY A 352 -12.02 20.25 20.78
CA GLY A 352 -12.16 20.90 19.48
C GLY A 352 -12.15 19.95 18.25
N PRO A 353 -12.28 20.50 17.02
CA PRO A 353 -12.47 19.74 15.78
C PRO A 353 -11.39 18.68 15.48
N ALA A 354 -11.81 17.45 15.21
CA ALA A 354 -10.91 16.37 14.79
C ALA A 354 -10.45 16.51 13.33
N ALA A 355 -9.27 15.98 13.01
CA ALA A 355 -8.74 15.98 11.65
C ALA A 355 -9.55 15.07 10.72
N LYS A 356 -9.67 15.43 9.43
CA LYS A 356 -10.43 14.65 8.41
C LYS A 356 -10.08 13.16 8.41
N SER A 357 -8.79 12.83 8.58
CA SER A 357 -8.31 11.44 8.71
C SER A 357 -8.78 10.77 10.00
N THR A 358 -8.69 11.42 11.15
CA THR A 358 -9.17 10.90 12.44
C THR A 358 -10.69 10.66 12.43
N VAL A 359 -11.47 11.59 11.89
CA VAL A 359 -12.93 11.45 11.72
C VAL A 359 -13.24 10.23 10.87
N ARG A 360 -12.56 10.07 9.72
CA ARG A 360 -12.70 8.89 8.87
C ARG A 360 -12.33 7.61 9.62
N THR A 361 -11.13 7.50 10.18
CA THR A 361 -10.66 6.26 10.82
C THR A 361 -11.55 5.85 12.00
N ARG A 362 -12.04 6.78 12.81
CA ARG A 362 -13.03 6.47 13.86
C ARG A 362 -14.36 5.99 13.28
N GLY A 363 -14.86 6.64 12.23
CA GLY A 363 -16.08 6.22 11.54
C GLY A 363 -15.96 4.83 10.89
N ASP A 364 -14.86 4.57 10.19
CA ASP A 364 -14.53 3.28 9.56
C ASP A 364 -14.42 2.16 10.63
N ILE A 365 -13.88 2.45 11.82
CA ILE A 365 -13.79 1.49 12.94
C ILE A 365 -15.15 1.21 13.57
N LEU A 366 -15.89 2.25 13.96
CA LEU A 366 -17.17 2.10 14.68
C LEU A 366 -18.26 1.51 13.78
N ALA A 367 -18.19 1.72 12.47
CA ALA A 367 -19.05 1.06 11.49
C ALA A 367 -18.86 -0.47 11.45
N LEU A 368 -17.63 -0.95 11.68
CA LEU A 368 -17.32 -2.39 11.64
C LEU A 368 -17.63 -3.10 12.96
N ALA A 369 -17.80 -2.36 14.07
CA ALA A 369 -18.03 -2.94 15.40
C ALA A 369 -19.32 -3.78 15.52
N PRO A 370 -20.52 -3.35 15.04
CA PRO A 370 -21.71 -4.19 15.07
C PRO A 370 -21.54 -5.52 14.32
N HIS A 371 -20.85 -5.52 13.19
CA HIS A 371 -20.61 -6.74 12.40
C HIS A 371 -19.73 -7.75 13.15
N ARG A 372 -18.85 -7.31 14.05
CA ARG A 372 -18.06 -8.19 14.93
C ARG A 372 -18.92 -8.83 16.02
N LEU A 373 -19.86 -8.07 16.60
CA LEU A 373 -20.83 -8.59 17.57
C LEU A 373 -21.75 -9.64 16.93
N VAL A 374 -22.32 -9.34 15.74
CA VAL A 374 -23.16 -10.29 15.00
C VAL A 374 -22.39 -11.56 14.61
N LYS A 375 -21.10 -11.44 14.23
CA LYS A 375 -20.23 -12.60 13.99
C LYS A 375 -20.03 -13.47 15.25
N ARG A 376 -20.11 -12.89 16.45
CA ARG A 376 -20.12 -13.61 17.74
C ARG A 376 -21.55 -13.97 18.22
N GLY A 377 -22.54 -13.97 17.34
CA GLY A 377 -23.91 -14.41 17.64
C GLY A 377 -24.81 -13.35 18.31
N TRP A 378 -24.40 -12.09 18.42
CA TRP A 378 -25.27 -11.04 18.98
C TRP A 378 -26.43 -10.74 18.02
N PRO A 379 -27.70 -10.65 18.49
CA PRO A 379 -28.83 -10.34 17.61
C PRO A 379 -28.70 -8.94 17.01
N ALA A 380 -28.63 -8.85 15.68
CA ALA A 380 -28.40 -7.57 14.99
C ALA A 380 -29.42 -6.48 15.37
N ALA A 381 -30.68 -6.86 15.62
CA ALA A 381 -31.77 -5.98 16.01
C ALA A 381 -31.54 -5.20 17.33
N THR A 382 -30.68 -5.67 18.24
CA THR A 382 -30.37 -4.93 19.49
C THR A 382 -29.34 -3.82 19.28
N LEU A 383 -28.60 -3.85 18.17
CA LEU A 383 -27.49 -2.95 17.87
C LEU A 383 -27.99 -1.64 17.24
N THR A 384 -28.86 -0.92 17.97
CA THR A 384 -29.64 0.24 17.47
C THR A 384 -28.93 1.59 17.59
N SER A 385 -27.80 1.67 18.29
CA SER A 385 -27.09 2.93 18.60
C SER A 385 -25.62 2.68 18.92
N LEU A 386 -24.81 3.74 19.00
CA LEU A 386 -23.43 3.65 19.47
C LEU A 386 -23.36 3.18 20.93
N ALA A 387 -24.31 3.55 21.79
CA ALA A 387 -24.33 3.09 23.19
C ALA A 387 -24.36 1.55 23.28
N ALA A 388 -25.15 0.89 22.42
CA ALA A 388 -25.27 -0.56 22.37
C ALA A 388 -23.96 -1.30 21.99
N ILE A 389 -22.98 -0.62 21.39
CA ILE A 389 -21.64 -1.18 21.09
C ILE A 389 -20.53 -0.66 22.02
N LEU A 390 -20.88 0.14 23.02
CA LEU A 390 -19.94 0.81 23.92
C LEU A 390 -20.05 0.33 25.38
N THR A 391 -20.96 -0.58 25.70
CA THR A 391 -21.01 -1.26 27.01
C THR A 391 -19.74 -2.09 27.26
N PRO A 392 -19.38 -2.41 28.51
CA PRO A 392 -18.19 -3.23 28.82
C PRO A 392 -18.15 -4.56 28.03
N THR A 393 -19.27 -5.30 28.04
CA THR A 393 -19.40 -6.60 27.38
C THR A 393 -19.34 -6.52 25.85
N ALA A 394 -19.89 -5.46 25.25
CA ALA A 394 -19.79 -5.25 23.81
C ALA A 394 -18.36 -4.88 23.39
N VAL A 395 -17.71 -3.99 24.14
CA VAL A 395 -16.33 -3.55 23.89
C VAL A 395 -15.36 -4.72 24.02
N GLU A 396 -15.51 -5.56 25.04
CA GLU A 396 -14.74 -6.81 25.17
C GLU A 396 -14.97 -7.73 23.97
N ALA A 397 -16.22 -8.05 23.62
CA ALA A 397 -16.55 -8.93 22.50
C ALA A 397 -16.00 -8.43 21.14
N ILE A 398 -16.03 -7.10 20.90
CA ILE A 398 -15.45 -6.44 19.72
C ILE A 398 -13.92 -6.62 19.68
N LEU A 399 -13.25 -6.48 20.81
CA LEU A 399 -11.79 -6.57 20.92
C LEU A 399 -11.30 -8.01 20.88
N THR A 400 -12.07 -8.97 21.40
CA THR A 400 -11.81 -10.41 21.29
C THR A 400 -11.95 -10.89 19.85
N ASP A 401 -13.01 -10.51 19.12
CA ASP A 401 -13.07 -10.81 17.67
C ASP A 401 -11.92 -10.13 16.88
N TYR A 402 -11.49 -8.94 17.30
CA TYR A 402 -10.30 -8.31 16.72
C TYR A 402 -9.04 -9.15 16.99
N TRP A 403 -8.88 -9.67 18.21
CA TRP A 403 -7.77 -10.52 18.61
C TRP A 403 -7.73 -11.81 17.80
N ASP A 404 -8.83 -12.56 17.80
CA ASP A 404 -9.00 -13.84 17.09
C ASP A 404 -8.68 -13.68 15.60
N THR A 405 -9.13 -12.57 15.00
CA THR A 405 -9.00 -12.32 13.55
C THR A 405 -7.66 -11.68 13.15
N ASN A 406 -6.92 -11.02 14.05
CA ASN A 406 -5.76 -10.17 13.67
C ASN A 406 -4.53 -10.25 14.58
N CYS A 407 -4.59 -10.90 15.74
CA CYS A 407 -3.57 -10.79 16.79
C CYS A 407 -3.03 -12.14 17.30
N ALA A 408 -3.76 -13.25 17.14
CA ALA A 408 -3.42 -14.56 17.71
C ALA A 408 -1.93 -14.97 17.61
N GLU A 409 -1.29 -14.84 16.44
CA GLU A 409 0.13 -15.19 16.23
C GLU A 409 1.16 -14.17 16.77
N SER A 410 0.75 -12.93 17.08
CA SER A 410 1.69 -11.81 17.25
C SER A 410 1.39 -10.85 18.41
N GLY A 411 0.33 -11.12 19.17
CA GLY A 411 -0.21 -10.24 20.19
C GLY A 411 -0.92 -9.01 19.61
N TRP A 412 -1.34 -8.09 20.48
CA TRP A 412 -2.05 -6.89 20.06
C TRP A 412 -1.29 -6.10 18.98
N THR A 413 -2.04 -5.62 17.98
CA THR A 413 -1.50 -4.82 16.88
C THR A 413 -1.77 -3.34 17.08
N LEU A 414 -1.05 -2.47 16.36
CA LEU A 414 -1.35 -1.04 16.30
C LEU A 414 -2.77 -0.75 15.73
N GLY A 415 -3.35 -1.71 15.00
CA GLY A 415 -4.75 -1.65 14.58
C GLY A 415 -5.71 -1.86 15.74
N ALA A 416 -5.43 -2.84 16.61
CA ALA A 416 -6.20 -3.06 17.85
C ALA A 416 -6.09 -1.86 18.80
N GLU A 417 -4.89 -1.27 18.99
CA GLU A 417 -4.74 -0.03 19.76
C GLU A 417 -5.62 1.10 19.20
N ALA A 418 -5.68 1.25 17.87
CA ALA A 418 -6.50 2.28 17.23
C ALA A 418 -8.01 2.00 17.40
N THR A 419 -8.43 0.73 17.41
CA THR A 419 -9.80 0.31 17.71
C THR A 419 -10.17 0.62 19.16
N ALA A 420 -9.36 0.19 20.13
CA ALA A 420 -9.57 0.50 21.55
C ALA A 420 -9.60 2.01 21.81
N GLN A 421 -8.69 2.79 21.20
CA GLN A 421 -8.69 4.26 21.29
C GLN A 421 -9.92 4.92 20.63
N ALA A 422 -10.54 4.30 19.63
CA ALA A 422 -11.78 4.78 19.02
C ALA A 422 -13.00 4.49 19.91
N LEU A 423 -13.09 3.28 20.46
CA LEU A 423 -14.13 2.86 21.41
C LEU A 423 -14.06 3.69 22.70
N ALA A 424 -12.91 3.73 23.37
CA ALA A 424 -12.66 4.54 24.57
C ALA A 424 -12.83 6.05 24.37
N ALA A 425 -12.77 6.54 23.13
CA ALA A 425 -13.13 7.92 22.84
C ALA A 425 -14.65 8.09 22.67
N ALA A 426 -15.30 7.22 21.90
CA ALA A 426 -16.75 7.26 21.70
C ALA A 426 -17.52 7.03 23.01
N ALA A 427 -17.07 6.14 23.89
CA ALA A 427 -17.64 5.93 25.22
C ALA A 427 -17.69 7.24 26.04
N ARG A 428 -16.56 7.95 26.13
CA ARG A 428 -16.44 9.27 26.80
C ARG A 428 -17.21 10.40 26.10
N GLN A 429 -17.36 10.35 24.78
CA GLN A 429 -17.85 11.46 23.95
C GLN A 429 -19.32 11.34 23.54
N TRP A 430 -19.89 10.13 23.59
CA TRP A 430 -21.21 9.83 23.02
C TRP A 430 -21.95 8.67 23.70
N GLY A 431 -21.24 7.73 24.35
CA GLY A 431 -21.84 6.51 24.90
C GLY A 431 -22.83 6.71 26.04
N LYS A 432 -22.78 7.86 26.76
CA LYS A 432 -23.67 8.22 27.89
C LYS A 432 -23.79 7.15 29.00
N LEU A 433 -22.76 6.32 29.14
CA LEU A 433 -22.71 5.22 30.11
C LEU A 433 -22.69 5.74 31.56
N PRO A 434 -23.16 4.95 32.54
CA PRO A 434 -22.85 5.15 33.96
C PRO A 434 -21.34 5.22 34.21
N VAL A 435 -20.92 5.93 35.26
CA VAL A 435 -19.49 6.16 35.55
C VAL A 435 -18.70 4.85 35.68
N ALA A 436 -19.24 3.87 36.42
CA ALA A 436 -18.59 2.57 36.61
C ALA A 436 -18.44 1.76 35.30
N GLU A 437 -19.46 1.76 34.43
CA GLU A 437 -19.37 1.12 33.11
C GLU A 437 -18.36 1.84 32.21
N LEU A 438 -18.33 3.17 32.25
CA LEU A 438 -17.35 3.94 31.51
C LEU A 438 -15.93 3.62 31.99
N GLU A 439 -15.69 3.48 33.29
CA GLU A 439 -14.38 3.11 33.81
C GLU A 439 -13.96 1.71 33.37
N GLN A 440 -14.84 0.71 33.48
CA GLN A 440 -14.60 -0.66 32.96
C GLN A 440 -14.25 -0.66 31.46
N VAL A 441 -15.02 0.05 30.63
CA VAL A 441 -14.75 0.21 29.18
C VAL A 441 -13.39 0.85 28.93
N LEU A 442 -13.00 1.83 29.77
CA LEU A 442 -11.71 2.48 29.68
C LEU A 442 -10.56 1.60 30.15
N ASP A 443 -10.76 0.67 31.09
CA ASP A 443 -9.75 -0.28 31.54
C ASP A 443 -9.56 -1.44 30.54
N ILE A 444 -10.64 -2.02 30.00
CA ILE A 444 -10.57 -2.97 28.88
C ILE A 444 -9.77 -2.36 27.71
N CYS A 445 -10.03 -1.09 27.38
CA CYS A 445 -9.29 -0.36 26.34
C CYS A 445 -7.87 0.07 26.74
N ARG A 446 -7.48 0.02 28.03
CA ARG A 446 -6.10 0.27 28.50
C ARG A 446 -5.21 -0.95 28.30
N GLU A 447 -5.75 -2.16 28.36
CA GLU A 447 -4.97 -3.40 28.22
C GLU A 447 -4.64 -3.77 26.77
N VAL A 448 -5.38 -3.22 25.80
CA VAL A 448 -5.06 -3.34 24.37
C VAL A 448 -3.80 -2.53 24.02
N ARG A 449 -2.63 -3.11 24.24
CA ARG A 449 -1.31 -2.50 23.98
C ARG A 449 -0.46 -3.35 23.05
N ALA A 450 -0.07 -2.78 21.93
CA ALA A 450 0.75 -3.43 20.93
C ALA A 450 2.17 -3.68 21.43
N LYS A 451 2.53 -4.97 21.55
CA LYS A 451 3.82 -5.46 22.07
C LYS A 451 5.02 -4.89 21.31
N HIS A 452 4.90 -4.70 19.99
CA HIS A 452 5.99 -4.25 19.13
C HIS A 452 5.84 -2.80 18.64
N ARG A 453 6.46 -1.86 19.37
CA ARG A 453 6.48 -0.42 19.01
C ARG A 453 7.78 -0.01 18.30
N GLY A 454 7.95 -0.49 17.06
CA GLY A 454 9.12 -0.24 16.20
C GLY A 454 8.86 -0.54 14.72
N PHE A 455 9.90 -0.77 13.90
CA PHE A 455 9.74 -1.28 12.53
C PHE A 455 9.38 -2.77 12.53
N THR A 456 8.29 -3.16 11.88
CA THR A 456 7.89 -4.57 11.77
C THR A 456 8.95 -5.40 11.02
N ALA A 457 9.02 -6.72 11.27
CA ALA A 457 9.98 -7.61 10.62
C ALA A 457 9.96 -7.48 9.08
N LYS A 458 8.77 -7.42 8.47
CA LYS A 458 8.53 -7.20 7.03
C LYS A 458 8.99 -5.81 6.50
N LYS A 459 9.31 -4.88 7.40
CA LYS A 459 9.93 -3.60 7.08
C LYS A 459 11.44 -3.66 7.27
N LEU A 460 11.93 -4.40 8.26
CA LEU A 460 13.36 -4.68 8.46
C LEU A 460 13.92 -5.53 7.29
N GLU A 461 13.22 -6.59 6.85
CA GLU A 461 13.53 -7.36 5.62
C GLU A 461 13.72 -6.44 4.41
N ARG A 462 12.82 -5.47 4.24
CA ARG A 462 12.87 -4.48 3.15
C ARG A 462 13.96 -3.42 3.31
N LEU A 463 14.51 -3.21 4.52
CA LEU A 463 15.71 -2.39 4.69
C LEU A 463 16.97 -3.23 4.44
N ALA A 464 16.97 -4.50 4.83
CA ALA A 464 18.11 -5.40 4.67
C ALA A 464 18.50 -5.66 3.20
N GLN A 465 17.59 -5.44 2.24
CA GLN A 465 17.91 -5.44 0.81
C GLN A 465 18.98 -4.39 0.42
N PHE A 466 19.23 -3.38 1.26
CA PHE A 466 20.26 -2.36 1.07
C PHE A 466 21.61 -2.76 1.71
N ASP A 467 21.67 -3.86 2.47
CA ASP A 467 22.95 -4.40 2.98
C ASP A 467 23.82 -4.99 1.84
N ASP A 468 23.31 -5.08 0.59
CA ASP A 468 24.12 -5.22 -0.63
C ASP A 468 24.53 -3.83 -1.17
N PRO A 469 25.82 -3.44 -1.10
CA PRO A 469 26.30 -2.16 -1.60
C PRO A 469 26.04 -1.93 -3.10
N LYS A 470 25.84 -3.00 -3.89
CA LYS A 470 25.49 -2.89 -5.32
C LYS A 470 24.04 -2.44 -5.50
N ILE A 471 23.12 -2.83 -4.61
CA ILE A 471 21.73 -2.36 -4.61
C ILE A 471 21.67 -0.93 -4.04
N GLU A 472 22.35 -0.68 -2.92
CA GLU A 472 22.36 0.63 -2.27
C GLU A 472 22.93 1.73 -3.18
N ARG A 473 24.13 1.53 -3.74
CA ARG A 473 24.74 2.48 -4.69
C ARG A 473 23.82 2.77 -5.88
N ARG A 474 23.14 1.74 -6.42
CA ARG A 474 22.15 1.89 -7.51
C ARG A 474 20.88 2.63 -7.08
N PHE A 475 20.52 2.58 -5.79
CA PHE A 475 19.38 3.27 -5.23
C PHE A 475 19.65 4.75 -4.98
N LEU A 476 20.81 5.09 -4.42
CA LEU A 476 21.30 6.48 -4.31
C LEU A 476 21.48 7.12 -5.69
N GLN A 477 22.01 6.38 -6.68
CA GLN A 477 22.16 6.84 -8.08
C GLN A 477 20.87 6.78 -8.91
N LEU A 478 19.73 6.37 -8.33
CA LEU A 478 18.47 6.22 -9.08
C LEU A 478 17.90 7.53 -9.63
N PRO A 479 17.88 8.66 -8.89
CA PRO A 479 17.35 9.93 -9.40
C PRO A 479 18.06 10.39 -10.68
N GLU A 480 19.39 10.35 -10.70
CA GLU A 480 20.19 10.64 -11.90
C GLU A 480 19.92 9.67 -13.05
N THR A 481 19.86 8.37 -12.74
CA THR A 481 19.71 7.34 -13.76
C THR A 481 18.38 7.50 -14.48
N LEU A 482 17.34 7.90 -13.74
CA LEU A 482 16.04 8.31 -14.27
C LEU A 482 16.09 9.66 -14.99
N TRP A 483 16.82 10.65 -14.45
CA TRP A 483 16.96 11.97 -15.08
C TRP A 483 17.63 11.89 -16.47
N ARG A 484 18.75 11.15 -16.56
CA ARG A 484 19.43 10.82 -17.82
C ARG A 484 18.57 9.94 -18.74
N LYS A 485 17.54 9.26 -18.23
CA LYS A 485 16.55 8.50 -19.03
C LYS A 485 15.46 9.44 -19.57
N ALA A 486 15.00 10.40 -18.78
CA ALA A 486 14.08 11.46 -19.21
C ALA A 486 14.69 12.33 -20.32
N LEU A 487 15.91 12.83 -20.15
CA LEU A 487 16.61 13.64 -21.16
C LEU A 487 16.78 12.88 -22.49
N ARG A 488 17.05 11.57 -22.46
CA ARG A 488 17.09 10.72 -23.67
C ARG A 488 15.72 10.54 -24.32
N PHE A 489 14.64 10.38 -23.55
CA PHE A 489 13.29 10.37 -24.12
C PHE A 489 12.93 11.72 -24.76
N ALA A 490 13.38 12.84 -24.19
CA ALA A 490 13.17 14.18 -24.77
C ALA A 490 13.90 14.34 -26.10
N LYS A 491 15.19 13.95 -26.17
CA LYS A 491 15.96 13.95 -27.44
C LYS A 491 15.36 13.02 -28.50
N ALA A 492 14.67 11.96 -28.09
CA ALA A 492 13.97 11.03 -28.97
C ALA A 492 12.48 11.39 -29.19
N GLY A 493 12.10 12.67 -29.10
CA GLY A 493 10.75 13.21 -29.37
C GLY A 493 9.64 12.80 -28.40
N LYS A 494 9.92 11.94 -27.41
CA LYS A 494 8.91 11.28 -26.57
C LYS A 494 8.58 12.10 -25.32
N MET A 495 8.22 13.38 -25.51
CA MET A 495 8.20 14.40 -24.44
C MET A 495 7.28 14.04 -23.26
N LYS A 496 6.03 13.58 -23.49
CA LYS A 496 5.11 13.16 -22.41
C LYS A 496 5.71 12.07 -21.51
N ARG A 497 6.47 11.13 -22.10
CA ARG A 497 7.21 10.07 -21.39
C ARG A 497 8.49 10.57 -20.72
N ALA A 498 9.16 11.56 -21.32
CA ALA A 498 10.30 12.25 -20.72
C ALA A 498 9.87 12.99 -19.45
N ALA A 499 8.81 13.80 -19.53
CA ALA A 499 8.28 14.58 -18.43
C ALA A 499 7.78 13.72 -17.26
N ASP A 500 7.05 12.64 -17.53
CA ASP A 500 6.63 11.70 -16.47
C ASP A 500 7.83 10.99 -15.80
N THR A 501 8.89 10.68 -16.57
CA THR A 501 10.14 10.13 -16.01
C THR A 501 10.89 11.18 -15.17
N ALA A 502 10.96 12.44 -15.64
CA ALA A 502 11.60 13.56 -14.95
C ALA A 502 10.90 13.90 -13.63
N LYS A 503 9.56 13.92 -13.63
CA LYS A 503 8.71 14.13 -12.45
C LYS A 503 9.09 13.22 -11.28
N TYR A 504 9.13 11.91 -11.50
CA TYR A 504 9.45 10.96 -10.43
C TYR A 504 10.95 10.89 -10.11
N ALA A 505 11.83 11.23 -11.06
CA ALA A 505 13.26 11.43 -10.78
C ALA A 505 13.48 12.59 -9.80
N LEU A 506 12.83 13.73 -10.03
CA LEU A 506 12.86 14.88 -9.12
C LEU A 506 12.19 14.58 -7.78
N ALA A 507 11.03 13.92 -7.77
CA ALA A 507 10.36 13.52 -6.53
C ALA A 507 11.23 12.57 -5.67
N LEU A 508 12.05 11.71 -6.29
CA LEU A 508 13.03 10.89 -5.59
C LEU A 508 14.25 11.69 -5.10
N ALA A 509 14.78 12.62 -5.90
CA ALA A 509 15.87 13.50 -5.47
C ALA A 509 15.49 14.34 -4.23
N ILE A 510 14.31 14.97 -4.27
CA ILE A 510 13.75 15.70 -3.12
C ILE A 510 13.59 14.79 -1.90
N LEU A 511 13.17 13.52 -2.07
CA LEU A 511 13.03 12.57 -0.95
C LEU A 511 14.36 12.14 -0.31
N PHE A 512 15.48 12.22 -1.03
CA PHE A 512 16.80 11.98 -0.44
C PHE A 512 17.31 13.22 0.31
N ASP A 513 17.25 14.41 -0.33
CA ASP A 513 17.65 15.67 0.30
C ASP A 513 16.80 16.01 1.55
N LYS A 514 15.48 15.80 1.45
CA LYS A 514 14.52 15.96 2.57
C LYS A 514 13.44 14.87 2.50
N PRO A 515 13.44 13.87 3.42
CA PRO A 515 12.50 12.76 3.39
C PRO A 515 11.08 13.13 3.88
N LEU A 516 10.40 13.98 3.10
CA LEU A 516 9.01 14.40 3.26
C LEU A 516 8.04 13.21 3.36
N ARG A 517 6.85 13.40 3.95
CA ARG A 517 5.77 12.41 3.77
C ARG A 517 5.27 12.52 2.34
N VAL A 518 4.76 11.42 1.79
CA VAL A 518 4.25 11.42 0.40
C VAL A 518 3.00 12.27 0.21
N ALA A 519 2.30 12.63 1.29
CA ALA A 519 1.28 13.68 1.28
C ALA A 519 1.94 15.04 1.02
N ASP A 520 2.80 15.49 1.93
CA ASP A 520 3.58 16.74 1.86
C ASP A 520 4.27 16.92 0.50
N LEU A 521 4.97 15.88 0.01
CA LEU A 521 5.65 15.86 -1.31
C LEU A 521 4.68 16.04 -2.50
N SER A 522 3.45 15.55 -2.39
CA SER A 522 2.45 15.57 -3.47
C SER A 522 1.67 16.87 -3.58
N ILE A 523 1.80 17.76 -2.60
CA ILE A 523 1.17 19.10 -2.54
C ILE A 523 2.19 20.23 -2.58
N LEU A 524 3.44 19.93 -2.99
CA LEU A 524 4.48 20.94 -3.20
C LEU A 524 4.05 21.91 -4.32
N ASP A 525 4.24 23.19 -4.03
CA ASP A 525 3.82 24.33 -4.81
C ASP A 525 4.97 25.32 -5.00
N LEU A 526 5.16 25.79 -6.23
CA LEU A 526 6.30 26.60 -6.66
C LEU A 526 6.28 28.03 -6.08
N ALA A 527 5.11 28.53 -5.71
CA ALA A 527 4.95 29.84 -5.07
C ALA A 527 5.04 29.75 -3.53
N LEU A 528 4.68 28.61 -2.93
CA LEU A 528 4.45 28.50 -1.48
C LEU A 528 5.45 27.66 -0.68
N ASP A 529 6.04 26.60 -1.25
CA ASP A 529 6.79 25.59 -0.47
C ASP A 529 8.32 25.63 -0.62
N PHE A 530 8.88 26.69 -1.20
CA PHE A 530 10.32 26.77 -1.51
C PHE A 530 11.01 27.96 -0.85
N ALA A 531 12.10 27.66 -0.15
CA ALA A 531 13.07 28.67 0.27
C ALA A 531 13.80 29.19 -0.97
N ARG A 532 13.99 30.52 -1.02
CA ARG A 532 14.67 31.22 -2.11
C ARG A 532 15.78 32.11 -1.55
N ASP A 533 16.84 32.31 -2.32
CA ASP A 533 17.89 33.29 -2.01
C ASP A 533 17.46 34.72 -2.39
N ALA A 534 18.34 35.69 -2.13
CA ALA A 534 18.13 37.10 -2.48
C ALA A 534 18.03 37.38 -4.00
N LYS A 535 18.31 36.38 -4.85
CA LYS A 535 18.13 36.43 -6.32
C LYS A 535 16.89 35.65 -6.77
N GLY A 536 16.02 35.26 -5.83
CA GLY A 536 14.79 34.49 -6.08
C GLY A 536 15.03 33.01 -6.43
N LYS A 537 16.28 32.52 -6.43
CA LYS A 537 16.63 31.16 -6.81
C LYS A 537 16.26 30.17 -5.70
N ILE A 538 15.67 29.03 -6.07
CA ILE A 538 15.27 28.00 -5.09
C ILE A 538 16.51 27.35 -4.46
N THR A 539 16.58 27.36 -3.13
CA THR A 539 17.68 26.78 -2.34
C THR A 539 17.24 25.61 -1.45
N GLY A 540 15.94 25.49 -1.16
CA GLY A 540 15.42 24.49 -0.23
C GLY A 540 13.90 24.36 -0.30
N VAL A 541 13.36 23.35 0.39
CA VAL A 541 11.93 23.27 0.71
C VAL A 541 11.65 23.99 2.03
N LYS A 542 10.57 24.77 2.07
CA LYS A 542 10.05 25.51 3.22
C LYS A 542 8.51 25.43 3.22
N ILE A 543 7.96 24.40 3.83
CA ILE A 543 6.52 24.20 3.99
C ILE A 543 6.08 24.90 5.28
N ALA A 544 5.18 25.87 5.16
CA ALA A 544 4.65 26.62 6.30
C ALA A 544 3.89 25.73 7.32
N TYR A 545 3.90 26.13 8.59
CA TYR A 545 3.07 25.49 9.63
C TYR A 545 1.60 25.45 9.21
N GLY A 546 0.90 24.37 9.55
CA GLY A 546 -0.53 24.23 9.29
C GLY A 546 -0.91 23.83 7.86
N ARG A 547 -0.01 23.96 6.86
CA ARG A 547 -0.35 23.85 5.43
C ARG A 547 -0.89 22.48 5.02
N ALA A 548 -0.22 21.39 5.43
CA ALA A 548 -0.69 20.02 5.15
C ALA A 548 -1.84 19.56 6.08
N SER A 549 -1.95 20.15 7.28
CA SER A 549 -3.06 20.00 8.23
C SER A 549 -2.87 20.99 9.39
N LYS A 550 -3.94 21.36 10.12
CA LYS A 550 -3.91 22.34 11.24
C LYS A 550 -2.85 22.12 12.35
N ARG A 551 -2.20 20.96 12.41
CA ARG A 551 -1.12 20.61 13.37
C ARG A 551 0.17 20.14 12.68
N ALA A 552 0.31 20.33 11.37
CA ALA A 552 1.53 20.02 10.65
C ALA A 552 2.64 21.01 11.06
N PRO A 553 3.80 20.54 11.55
CA PRO A 553 4.92 21.42 11.87
C PRO A 553 5.46 22.08 10.60
N MET A 554 6.10 23.25 10.75
CA MET A 554 6.89 23.84 9.67
C MET A 554 7.98 22.84 9.23
N VAL A 555 8.20 22.70 7.93
CA VAL A 555 9.20 21.79 7.36
C VAL A 555 10.21 22.56 6.53
N GLU A 556 11.45 22.62 7.01
CA GLU A 556 12.56 23.22 6.30
C GLU A 556 13.64 22.17 5.96
N GLY A 557 14.32 22.37 4.84
CA GLY A 557 15.47 21.57 4.41
C GLY A 557 16.09 22.14 3.14
N ALA A 558 17.42 22.22 3.11
CA ALA A 558 18.16 22.55 1.89
C ALA A 558 17.94 21.47 0.81
N LEU A 559 18.00 21.87 -0.45
CA LEU A 559 18.11 20.93 -1.57
C LEU A 559 19.55 20.97 -2.09
N SER A 560 20.05 19.81 -2.54
CA SER A 560 21.36 19.74 -3.17
C SER A 560 21.36 20.56 -4.47
N SER A 561 22.51 21.13 -4.83
CA SER A 561 22.64 21.91 -6.09
C SER A 561 22.25 21.10 -7.33
N GLN A 562 22.30 19.77 -7.23
CA GLN A 562 21.83 18.80 -8.21
C GLN A 562 20.29 18.74 -8.29
N THR A 563 19.60 18.57 -7.15
CA THR A 563 18.13 18.61 -7.10
C THR A 563 17.60 19.97 -7.54
N VAL A 564 18.27 21.07 -7.20
CA VAL A 564 17.93 22.43 -7.68
C VAL A 564 17.99 22.50 -9.21
N ARG A 565 19.10 22.07 -9.84
CA ARG A 565 19.20 22.00 -11.32
C ARG A 565 18.13 21.10 -11.96
N MET A 566 17.81 19.98 -11.32
CA MET A 566 16.71 19.09 -11.76
C MET A 566 15.35 19.77 -11.65
N LEU A 567 15.10 20.55 -10.58
CA LEU A 567 13.87 21.31 -10.36
C LEU A 567 13.71 22.42 -11.41
N GLU A 568 14.74 23.26 -11.59
CA GLU A 568 14.77 24.36 -12.57
C GLU A 568 14.48 23.84 -13.99
N THR A 569 15.20 22.79 -14.40
CA THR A 569 15.01 22.13 -15.70
C THR A 569 13.64 21.44 -15.79
N TYR A 570 13.11 20.88 -14.71
CA TYR A 570 11.79 20.27 -14.70
C TYR A 570 10.68 21.31 -14.88
N VAL A 571 10.70 22.40 -14.11
CA VAL A 571 9.70 23.47 -14.17
C VAL A 571 9.67 24.12 -15.55
N THR A 572 10.83 24.37 -16.16
CA THR A 572 10.93 25.02 -17.49
C THR A 572 10.62 24.07 -18.65
N ARG A 573 11.17 22.85 -18.66
CA ARG A 573 11.15 21.97 -19.85
C ARG A 573 10.13 20.83 -19.81
N PHE A 574 9.78 20.33 -18.63
CA PHE A 574 9.03 19.08 -18.50
C PHE A 574 7.64 19.27 -17.89
N ARG A 575 7.51 20.17 -16.92
CA ARG A 575 6.24 20.50 -16.27
C ARG A 575 5.17 21.03 -17.24
N PRO A 576 5.46 21.86 -18.26
CA PRO A 576 4.43 22.33 -19.20
C PRO A 576 3.72 21.19 -19.94
N THR A 577 4.45 20.11 -20.31
CA THR A 577 3.87 18.91 -20.95
C THR A 577 3.01 18.04 -20.00
N LEU A 578 2.86 18.45 -18.74
CA LEU A 578 2.06 17.78 -17.71
C LEU A 578 0.96 18.66 -17.11
N LEU A 579 0.88 19.94 -17.53
CA LEU A 579 -0.24 20.80 -17.22
C LEU A 579 -1.48 20.39 -18.03
N HIS A 580 -2.63 20.81 -17.55
CA HIS A 580 -3.89 20.84 -18.29
C HIS A 580 -4.35 22.30 -18.33
N ASP A 581 -4.48 22.86 -17.13
CA ASP A 581 -4.79 24.27 -16.87
C ASP A 581 -3.62 24.95 -16.13
N GLU A 582 -3.70 26.27 -15.97
CA GLU A 582 -2.74 27.03 -15.19
C GLU A 582 -2.72 26.60 -13.71
N SER A 583 -1.51 26.49 -13.15
CA SER A 583 -1.30 25.94 -11.82
C SER A 583 0.07 26.32 -11.29
N THR A 584 0.20 26.44 -9.96
CA THR A 584 1.46 26.61 -9.23
C THR A 584 2.02 25.29 -8.67
N SER A 585 1.26 24.18 -8.74
CA SER A 585 1.69 22.89 -8.19
C SER A 585 2.93 22.34 -8.91
N LEU A 586 3.97 21.95 -8.17
CA LEU A 586 5.16 21.31 -8.74
C LEU A 586 4.78 20.05 -9.53
N PHE A 587 3.88 19.23 -8.98
CA PHE A 587 3.50 17.95 -9.56
C PHE A 587 2.01 17.99 -9.97
N PRO A 588 1.67 18.50 -11.16
CA PRO A 588 0.28 18.61 -11.60
C PRO A 588 -0.42 17.25 -11.72
N GLY A 589 -1.76 17.28 -11.58
CA GLY A 589 -2.63 16.10 -11.66
C GLY A 589 -4.03 16.46 -12.17
N GLN A 590 -4.72 15.46 -12.70
CA GLN A 590 -5.85 15.63 -13.65
C GLN A 590 -7.21 15.98 -13.02
N GLU A 591 -7.35 15.91 -11.69
CA GLU A 591 -8.67 16.02 -11.01
C GLU A 591 -8.65 16.99 -9.81
N ALA A 592 -7.50 17.58 -9.48
CA ALA A 592 -7.32 18.41 -8.27
C ALA A 592 -6.21 19.47 -8.42
N GLY A 593 -5.77 19.79 -9.64
CA GLY A 593 -4.62 20.65 -9.92
C GLY A 593 -3.24 20.08 -9.52
N HIS A 594 -3.20 19.09 -8.63
CA HIS A 594 -1.99 18.41 -8.15
C HIS A 594 -2.13 16.87 -8.19
N LEU A 595 -0.99 16.17 -8.14
CA LEU A 595 -0.92 14.71 -8.17
C LEU A 595 -1.39 14.12 -6.83
N VAL A 596 -2.34 13.18 -6.87
CA VAL A 596 -2.84 12.50 -5.66
C VAL A 596 -1.74 11.65 -5.01
N SER A 597 -1.54 11.80 -3.70
CA SER A 597 -0.47 11.14 -2.92
C SER A 597 -0.43 9.61 -3.06
N LYS A 598 -1.60 8.97 -3.15
CA LYS A 598 -1.73 7.51 -3.39
C LYS A 598 -1.17 7.12 -4.77
N SER A 599 -1.39 7.95 -5.80
CA SER A 599 -0.84 7.75 -7.14
C SER A 599 0.68 7.91 -7.11
N MET A 600 1.18 9.01 -6.54
CA MET A 600 2.62 9.25 -6.36
C MET A 600 3.33 8.10 -5.62
N ALA A 601 2.79 7.64 -4.48
CA ALA A 601 3.35 6.52 -3.72
C ALA A 601 3.39 5.21 -4.53
N THR A 602 2.34 4.93 -5.30
CA THR A 602 2.23 3.74 -6.15
C THR A 602 3.22 3.80 -7.31
N GLN A 603 3.35 4.96 -7.97
CA GLN A 603 4.23 5.14 -9.11
C GLN A 603 5.71 5.14 -8.70
N ILE A 604 6.08 5.78 -7.60
CA ILE A 604 7.43 5.69 -7.03
C ILE A 604 7.80 4.22 -6.73
N ARG A 605 6.88 3.44 -6.13
CA ARG A 605 7.10 2.01 -5.86
C ARG A 605 7.27 1.19 -7.14
N ALA A 606 6.38 1.38 -8.11
CA ALA A 606 6.44 0.70 -9.40
C ALA A 606 7.69 1.06 -10.23
N LEU A 607 8.18 2.30 -10.07
CA LEU A 607 9.40 2.81 -10.68
C LEU A 607 10.65 2.15 -10.10
N ILE A 608 10.83 2.17 -8.78
CA ILE A 608 11.99 1.56 -8.12
C ILE A 608 12.02 0.05 -8.38
N GLY A 609 10.88 -0.64 -8.24
CA GLY A 609 10.76 -2.07 -8.54
C GLY A 609 10.95 -2.43 -10.03
N ARG A 610 10.93 -1.45 -10.95
CA ARG A 610 11.23 -1.67 -12.38
C ARG A 610 12.71 -1.47 -12.71
N GLU A 611 13.36 -0.46 -12.16
CA GLU A 611 14.76 -0.14 -12.49
C GLU A 611 15.76 -0.89 -11.58
N LEU A 612 15.35 -1.22 -10.35
CA LEU A 612 16.19 -1.87 -9.34
C LEU A 612 15.85 -3.34 -9.06
N GLY A 613 14.56 -3.69 -9.05
CA GLY A 613 14.06 -5.03 -8.70
C GLY A 613 13.60 -5.18 -7.24
N VAL A 614 13.69 -4.12 -6.43
CA VAL A 614 13.40 -4.13 -4.99
C VAL A 614 12.07 -3.45 -4.61
N ASP A 615 11.47 -3.85 -3.49
CA ASP A 615 10.11 -3.42 -3.06
C ASP A 615 10.13 -2.18 -2.15
N VAL A 616 10.60 -1.05 -2.70
CA VAL A 616 10.69 0.23 -1.99
C VAL A 616 9.42 1.06 -2.17
N ASN A 617 8.87 1.61 -1.08
CA ASN A 617 7.86 2.68 -1.13
C ASN A 617 8.41 3.97 -0.50
N SER A 618 7.71 5.10 -0.67
CA SER A 618 8.14 6.41 -0.14
C SER A 618 8.39 6.43 1.37
N HIS A 619 7.59 5.71 2.17
CA HIS A 619 7.84 5.56 3.61
C HIS A 619 9.11 4.75 3.91
N LEU A 620 9.50 3.82 3.03
CA LEU A 620 10.76 3.08 3.13
C LEU A 620 11.96 3.97 2.74
N VAL A 621 11.87 4.81 1.70
CA VAL A 621 12.91 5.82 1.37
C VAL A 621 13.21 6.68 2.60
N ARG A 622 12.15 7.22 3.23
CA ARG A 622 12.24 7.99 4.47
C ARG A 622 12.81 7.20 5.66
N SER A 623 12.60 5.89 5.70
CA SER A 623 13.15 5.03 6.75
C SER A 623 14.62 4.68 6.51
N TYR A 624 15.01 4.56 5.25
CA TYR A 624 16.38 4.38 4.80
C TYR A 624 17.22 5.62 5.12
N VAL A 625 16.75 6.85 4.84
CA VAL A 625 17.50 8.07 5.20
C VAL A 625 17.75 8.17 6.71
N GLY A 626 16.75 7.83 7.54
CA GLY A 626 16.94 7.77 8.99
C GLY A 626 17.76 6.58 9.49
N THR A 627 17.92 5.54 8.66
CA THR A 627 18.86 4.42 8.90
C THR A 627 20.28 4.88 8.64
N VAL A 628 20.58 5.40 7.43
CA VAL A 628 21.92 5.88 7.05
C VAL A 628 22.48 6.86 8.09
N ILE A 629 21.71 7.86 8.53
CA ILE A 629 22.15 8.83 9.56
C ILE A 629 22.61 8.15 10.86
N LEU A 630 21.97 7.03 11.26
CA LEU A 630 22.24 6.33 12.52
C LEU A 630 23.16 5.10 12.37
N ASP A 631 23.40 4.67 11.13
CA ASP A 631 24.40 3.66 10.76
C ASP A 631 25.78 4.32 10.60
N GLU A 632 25.84 5.57 10.13
CA GLU A 632 27.05 6.42 10.07
C GLU A 632 27.41 7.00 11.44
N ASP A 633 26.47 7.65 12.14
CA ASP A 633 26.64 8.07 13.54
C ASP A 633 25.44 7.65 14.41
N PRO A 634 25.57 6.57 15.22
CA PRO A 634 24.56 6.16 16.17
C PRO A 634 24.13 7.26 17.17
N ARG A 635 24.96 8.29 17.40
CA ARG A 635 24.72 9.43 18.30
C ARG A 635 23.88 10.53 17.63
N ALA A 636 23.72 10.55 16.31
CA ALA A 636 23.02 11.57 15.52
C ALA A 636 21.47 11.56 15.66
N VAL A 637 20.94 11.20 16.83
CA VAL A 637 19.48 11.06 17.10
C VAL A 637 18.72 12.35 16.83
N ALA A 638 19.27 13.49 17.23
CA ALA A 638 18.67 14.80 17.04
C ALA A 638 18.66 15.21 15.55
N LEU A 639 19.70 14.85 14.79
CA LEU A 639 19.74 15.05 13.34
C LEU A 639 18.68 14.18 12.67
N ALA A 640 18.63 12.88 12.96
CA ALA A 640 17.60 11.98 12.44
C ALA A 640 16.18 12.47 12.80
N GLN A 641 15.95 12.92 14.03
CA GLN A 641 14.67 13.50 14.46
C GLN A 641 14.28 14.75 13.66
N ARG A 642 15.21 15.71 13.45
CA ARG A 642 14.97 16.96 12.71
C ARG A 642 14.83 16.75 11.19
N VAL A 643 15.66 15.89 10.60
CA VAL A 643 15.58 15.51 9.17
C VAL A 643 14.22 14.87 8.88
N LEU A 644 13.79 13.94 9.74
CA LEU A 644 12.49 13.28 9.63
C LEU A 644 11.32 14.18 10.08
N GLY A 645 11.50 15.14 10.96
CA GLY A 645 10.40 15.91 11.55
C GLY A 645 9.51 15.03 12.45
N HIS A 646 10.13 14.33 13.40
CA HIS A 646 9.42 13.65 14.50
C HIS A 646 9.32 14.58 15.71
N GLN A 647 8.11 14.77 16.25
CA GLN A 647 7.90 15.65 17.40
C GLN A 647 8.60 15.17 18.68
N ASN A 648 8.79 13.86 18.83
CA ASN A 648 9.42 13.26 20.02
C ASN A 648 10.63 12.41 19.61
N ALA A 649 11.79 12.64 20.27
CA ALA A 649 13.02 11.87 20.08
C ALA A 649 12.82 10.37 20.38
N THR A 650 12.02 10.04 21.39
CA THR A 650 11.66 8.67 21.79
C THR A 650 10.96 7.91 20.66
N THR A 651 10.25 8.60 19.75
CA THR A 651 9.68 7.97 18.55
C THR A 651 10.77 7.58 17.55
N THR A 652 11.80 8.42 17.37
CA THR A 652 12.97 8.07 16.54
C THR A 652 13.73 6.89 17.17
N LEU A 653 14.04 6.96 18.47
CA LEU A 653 14.72 5.89 19.20
C LEU A 653 13.98 4.55 19.06
N LYS A 654 12.68 4.51 19.32
CA LYS A 654 11.85 3.29 19.22
C LYS A 654 11.80 2.69 17.81
N PHE A 655 11.90 3.51 16.75
CA PHE A 655 11.94 3.00 15.38
C PHE A 655 13.31 2.45 14.94
N TYR A 656 14.42 2.97 15.48
CA TYR A 656 15.78 2.62 15.05
C TYR A 656 16.62 1.85 16.09
N ALA A 657 16.08 1.54 17.27
CA ALA A 657 16.79 0.79 18.32
C ALA A 657 17.37 -0.56 17.83
N ALA A 658 16.57 -1.36 17.12
CA ALA A 658 17.01 -2.63 16.54
C ALA A 658 18.06 -2.45 15.42
N GLN A 659 18.01 -1.33 14.70
CA GLN A 659 18.96 -1.02 13.62
C GLN A 659 20.35 -0.69 14.20
N ARG A 660 20.41 0.03 15.33
CA ARG A 660 21.65 0.35 16.04
C ARG A 660 22.46 -0.89 16.44
N GLY A 661 21.82 -2.02 16.75
CA GLY A 661 22.54 -3.27 17.03
C GLY A 661 23.41 -3.71 15.85
N ARG A 662 22.92 -3.52 14.61
CA ARG A 662 23.68 -3.86 13.39
C ARG A 662 24.83 -2.88 13.15
N ALA A 663 24.57 -1.57 13.30
CA ALA A 663 25.60 -0.54 13.18
C ALA A 663 26.71 -0.68 14.24
N ALA A 664 26.34 -0.87 15.51
CA ALA A 664 27.28 -1.08 16.60
C ALA A 664 28.12 -2.36 16.41
N ASN A 665 27.52 -3.47 15.98
CA ASN A 665 28.25 -4.70 15.71
C ASN A 665 29.25 -4.55 14.54
N ARG A 666 28.90 -3.81 13.47
CA ARG A 666 29.85 -3.47 12.39
C ARG A 666 30.99 -2.60 12.91
N HIS A 667 30.68 -1.51 13.62
CA HIS A 667 31.68 -0.60 14.17
C HIS A 667 32.62 -1.28 15.19
N TYR A 668 32.10 -2.21 16.00
CA TYR A 668 32.89 -3.05 16.90
C TYR A 668 33.82 -4.01 16.12
N ALA A 669 33.32 -4.68 15.09
CA ALA A 669 34.15 -5.53 14.23
C ALA A 669 35.30 -4.72 13.57
N GLU A 670 35.01 -3.53 13.07
CA GLU A 670 36.03 -2.60 12.54
C GLU A 670 36.99 -2.10 13.62
N LEU A 671 36.54 -1.88 14.86
CA LEU A 671 37.39 -1.47 15.98
C LEU A 671 38.39 -2.58 16.32
N ILE A 672 37.92 -3.82 16.42
CA ILE A 672 38.76 -5.02 16.65
C ILE A 672 39.72 -5.25 15.49
N GLU A 673 39.27 -5.13 14.25
CA GLU A 673 40.13 -5.26 13.06
C GLU A 673 41.20 -4.16 13.00
N ARG A 674 40.86 -2.91 13.29
CA ARG A 674 41.84 -1.81 13.40
C ARG A 674 42.85 -2.05 14.53
N ARG A 675 42.42 -2.61 15.66
CA ARG A 675 43.33 -2.99 16.77
C ARG A 675 44.26 -4.14 16.37
N ARG A 676 43.73 -5.18 15.70
CA ARG A 676 44.52 -6.31 15.17
C ARG A 676 45.58 -5.85 14.17
N ARG A 677 45.25 -4.94 13.25
CA ARG A 677 46.21 -4.40 12.27
C ARG A 677 47.36 -3.66 12.95
N ARG A 678 47.06 -2.75 13.90
CA ARG A 678 48.11 -2.06 14.68
C ARG A 678 49.02 -3.06 15.41
N LEU A 679 48.43 -4.05 16.09
CA LEU A 679 49.21 -5.06 16.82
C LEU A 679 50.04 -6.00 15.93
N ARG A 680 49.77 -6.08 14.61
CA ARG A 680 50.63 -6.79 13.66
C ARG A 680 51.80 -5.93 13.19
N MET A 681 51.53 -4.67 12.83
CA MET A 681 52.60 -3.70 12.48
C MET A 681 53.64 -3.59 13.60
N ASN A 682 53.19 -3.56 14.86
CA ASN A 682 54.03 -3.50 16.07
C ASN A 682 54.74 -4.82 16.46
N VAL A 683 54.80 -5.80 15.55
CA VAL A 683 55.51 -7.10 15.72
C VAL A 683 56.43 -7.40 14.52
N GLU A 684 56.52 -6.48 13.57
CA GLU A 684 57.41 -6.53 12.40
C GLU A 684 58.55 -5.46 12.50
N ASP A 685 58.59 -4.73 13.61
CA ASP A 685 59.70 -3.90 14.15
C ASP A 685 60.28 -4.59 15.41
#